data_AF-A0A8H6B2Y0-F1
#
_entry.id   AF-A0A8H6B2Y0-F1
#
_cell.length_a   1.000
_cell.length_b   1.000
_cell.length_c   1.000
_cell.angle_alpha   90.00
_cell.angle_beta   90.00
_cell.angle_gamma   90.00
#
_symmetry.space_group_name_H-M   'P 1'
#
loop_
_entity.id
_entity.type
_entity.pdbx_description
1 polymer ?
#
loop_
_entity_poly.entity_id
_entity_poly.type
_entity_poly.pdbx_seq_one_letter_code
_entity_poly.pdbx_strand_id
1 'polypeptide(L)'
;MKAFGAIVASVALSSICDARQLVLPRDASPEIIAAEVLAAPMYAIKRALPDSPTGSYTPGAVDCPDTRPTVRKASELSANETSWLELRRNNTIQPMITFLERMNISGFDATAYINRVSGNASTLPNIGIAISGGGYRAMLNGAGFVAAADDRTANSTNTGQIGGLLQATTYLAGLSGGGWLVGSIYTNNFSSVETLRDSSDVWNFQNSIFEGPNDDHIQILSTADYYSTIKNEVSGKADAPLNFNTSVTDYWGRALSFQLVNATDGGPAYTFSSIALQENFANGETPMPFLVADGRSPYTEIISLNSTVYEFNPFELGSWDATTYGFAPLRYIGSNFTAGSIPDGQQCVRGFDQVGYVMGTSSSLFNQFLIQANESSLPTIVTDAFTAILDKIGFINNDIAQYQPNPFYAFNNETNRNAQTTQLDLVDGGEDGQNIPLYPLIQPIREVDVIFAIDSSADTTYFWPNGTSLVATHERSQNATIANGTAFPSIPGQNTFVNLGLNKRPSFFGCDPSNSTGPTPLVIYIPNAPYIYQSNVSTFDPSYNATERNLIIENGYNVATMGNSTIDPEWPTCVACAVISRSLYKTNTTVPDACTACFDRYCWNGTLDTSDVVYDPAYIVGEVSASSDAAALGGNRFTSIIVAVAAAAFVVFA
;
A
#
# COMPACT_ATOMS: atom_id res chain seq x y z
N MET A 1 45.17 35.09 -43.43
CA MET A 1 46.02 35.40 -42.25
C MET A 1 45.12 35.39 -41.01
N LYS A 2 45.36 34.41 -40.12
CA LYS A 2 44.96 34.30 -38.70
C LYS A 2 43.47 34.24 -38.29
N ALA A 3 43.20 33.17 -37.53
CA ALA A 3 42.27 33.01 -36.39
C ALA A 3 40.76 32.79 -36.67
N PHE A 4 40.31 31.53 -36.55
CA PHE A 4 39.46 31.01 -35.46
C PHE A 4 38.89 29.64 -35.88
N GLY A 5 39.21 28.58 -35.15
CA GLY A 5 38.72 27.23 -35.46
C GLY A 5 39.43 26.13 -34.66
N ALA A 6 39.19 26.09 -33.35
CA ALA A 6 39.43 24.93 -32.49
C ALA A 6 38.67 25.14 -31.17
N ILE A 7 37.67 24.30 -30.91
CA ILE A 7 37.15 23.79 -29.62
C ILE A 7 35.81 23.13 -29.98
N VAL A 8 35.85 21.89 -30.48
CA VAL A 8 34.85 20.82 -30.28
C VAL A 8 35.55 19.51 -30.67
N ALA A 9 36.44 19.01 -29.80
CA ALA A 9 36.98 17.65 -29.89
C ALA A 9 37.80 17.33 -28.63
N SER A 10 37.18 17.41 -27.44
CA SER A 10 37.78 16.94 -26.19
C SER A 10 36.72 16.75 -25.10
N VAL A 11 35.64 15.99 -25.37
CA VAL A 11 34.83 15.34 -24.31
C VAL A 11 34.25 14.04 -24.89
N ALA A 12 35.12 13.13 -25.30
CA ALA A 12 34.75 11.76 -25.63
C ALA A 12 36.04 10.96 -25.67
N LEU A 13 36.58 10.61 -24.49
CA LEU A 13 37.57 9.55 -24.23
C LEU A 13 38.13 9.70 -22.81
N SER A 14 37.30 9.47 -21.78
CA SER A 14 37.80 9.16 -20.43
C SER A 14 36.69 8.60 -19.52
N SER A 15 36.14 7.44 -19.88
CA SER A 15 35.35 6.61 -18.96
C SER A 15 34.99 5.26 -19.61
N ILE A 16 36.02 4.50 -19.99
CA ILE A 16 35.89 3.06 -20.23
C ILE A 16 37.03 2.39 -19.49
N CYS A 17 36.81 2.09 -18.21
CA CYS A 17 37.53 1.10 -17.41
C CYS A 17 36.77 0.92 -16.09
N ASP A 18 35.61 0.26 -16.13
CA ASP A 18 35.30 -0.90 -15.29
C ASP A 18 33.90 -1.41 -15.64
N ALA A 19 33.86 -2.27 -16.65
CA ALA A 19 32.68 -3.03 -17.01
C ALA A 19 33.11 -4.48 -17.22
N ARG A 20 32.95 -5.30 -16.19
CA ARG A 20 32.92 -6.75 -16.33
C ARG A 20 31.54 -7.25 -15.94
N GLN A 21 30.64 -7.22 -16.92
CA GLN A 21 29.71 -8.29 -17.33
C GLN A 21 28.49 -7.67 -18.02
N LEU A 22 28.64 -7.39 -19.31
CA LEU A 22 27.52 -7.19 -20.22
C LEU A 22 27.25 -8.53 -20.91
N VAL A 23 26.15 -9.18 -20.53
CA VAL A 23 25.60 -10.31 -21.28
C VAL A 23 24.78 -9.73 -22.42
N LEU A 24 25.29 -9.84 -23.64
CA LEU A 24 24.56 -9.46 -24.86
C LEU A 24 23.48 -10.52 -25.16
N PRO A 25 22.21 -10.14 -25.33
CA PRO A 25 21.22 -11.01 -25.95
C PRO A 25 21.66 -11.27 -27.39
N ARG A 26 21.72 -12.54 -27.79
CA ARG A 26 21.89 -12.88 -29.20
C ARG A 26 20.61 -12.45 -29.93
N ASP A 27 20.79 -11.54 -30.89
CA ASP A 27 19.86 -11.12 -31.95
C ASP A 27 18.99 -9.86 -31.70
N ALA A 28 19.56 -8.78 -31.15
CA ALA A 28 18.99 -7.43 -31.32
C ALA A 28 19.80 -6.62 -32.34
N SER A 29 19.13 -6.06 -33.35
CA SER A 29 19.81 -5.26 -34.39
C SER A 29 20.22 -3.87 -33.86
N PRO A 30 21.28 -3.25 -34.40
CA PRO A 30 21.77 -1.93 -33.97
C PRO A 30 20.74 -0.80 -34.06
N GLU A 31 19.70 -0.97 -34.88
CA GLU A 31 18.62 0.00 -35.08
C GLU A 31 17.63 0.01 -33.91
N ILE A 32 17.44 -1.11 -33.20
CA ILE A 32 16.59 -1.21 -32.00
C ILE A 32 17.28 -0.55 -30.80
N ILE A 33 18.59 -0.77 -30.65
CA ILE A 33 19.40 -0.17 -29.58
C ILE A 33 19.50 1.36 -29.77
N ALA A 34 19.54 1.84 -31.02
CA ALA A 34 19.52 3.28 -31.31
C ALA A 34 18.13 3.90 -31.09
N ALA A 35 17.04 3.15 -31.28
CA ALA A 35 15.68 3.62 -31.03
C ALA A 35 15.37 3.77 -29.52
N GLU A 36 15.87 2.86 -28.67
CA GLU A 36 15.72 2.97 -27.20
C GLU A 36 16.50 4.15 -26.61
N VAL A 37 17.68 4.48 -27.16
CA VAL A 37 18.51 5.60 -26.67
C VAL A 37 18.05 6.96 -27.20
N LEU A 38 17.28 7.01 -28.30
CA LEU A 38 16.71 8.24 -28.87
C LEU A 38 15.24 8.49 -28.51
N ALA A 39 14.56 7.53 -27.87
CA ALA A 39 13.19 7.65 -27.36
C ALA A 39 13.11 8.23 -25.93
N ALA A 40 14.17 8.89 -25.44
CA ALA A 40 14.09 9.79 -24.30
C ALA A 40 13.97 11.26 -24.75
N PRO A 41 12.82 11.71 -25.32
CA PRO A 41 12.49 13.11 -25.17
C PRO A 41 12.09 13.34 -23.72
N MET A 42 12.54 14.49 -23.19
CA MET A 42 12.07 15.14 -21.98
C MET A 42 10.53 15.25 -22.00
N TYR A 43 9.83 14.18 -21.67
CA TYR A 43 8.51 14.30 -21.09
C TYR A 43 8.74 14.77 -19.68
N ALA A 44 8.28 15.97 -19.36
CA ALA A 44 7.98 16.29 -17.97
C ALA A 44 7.03 15.19 -17.47
N ILE A 45 7.58 14.20 -16.76
CA ILE A 45 6.84 13.06 -16.25
C ILE A 45 5.80 13.66 -15.31
N LYS A 46 4.53 13.68 -15.74
CA LYS A 46 3.43 14.22 -14.94
C LYS A 46 3.26 13.32 -13.71
N ARG A 47 3.75 13.76 -12.55
CA ARG A 47 3.58 13.10 -11.23
C ARG A 47 2.14 13.28 -10.73
N ALA A 48 1.82 12.81 -9.51
CA ALA A 48 0.72 13.45 -8.79
C ALA A 48 0.91 14.96 -8.82
N LEU A 49 -0.17 15.71 -8.94
CA LEU A 49 -0.05 17.13 -9.22
C LEU A 49 0.10 17.90 -7.90
N PRO A 50 0.93 18.96 -7.86
CA PRO A 50 0.94 19.92 -6.77
C PRO A 50 -0.37 20.73 -6.79
N ASP A 51 -1.45 20.13 -6.28
CA ASP A 51 -2.83 20.61 -6.38
C ASP A 51 -3.27 21.41 -5.12
N SER A 52 -2.38 21.59 -4.15
CA SER A 52 -2.61 22.51 -3.02
C SER A 52 -2.67 23.96 -3.53
N PRO A 53 -3.73 24.73 -3.20
CA PRO A 53 -3.93 26.09 -3.72
C PRO A 53 -2.91 27.11 -3.20
N THR A 54 -2.21 26.78 -2.11
CA THR A 54 -1.15 27.62 -1.52
C THR A 54 0.23 27.33 -2.12
N GLY A 55 0.37 26.27 -2.92
CA GLY A 55 1.66 25.77 -3.38
C GLY A 55 2.53 25.19 -2.25
N SER A 56 1.97 24.96 -1.06
CA SER A 56 2.67 24.43 0.12
C SER A 56 1.84 23.38 0.86
N TYR A 57 2.35 22.92 2.01
CA TYR A 57 1.66 22.01 2.93
C TYR A 57 0.38 22.62 3.53
N THR A 58 0.31 23.94 3.63
CA THR A 58 -0.82 24.66 4.23
C THR A 58 -2.07 24.52 3.35
N PRO A 59 -3.20 23.99 3.86
CA PRO A 59 -4.45 23.98 3.10
C PRO A 59 -4.96 25.40 2.88
N GLY A 60 -5.66 25.64 1.76
CA GLY A 60 -6.14 26.98 1.39
C GLY A 60 -7.63 27.00 1.08
N ALA A 61 -8.26 28.14 1.39
CA ALA A 61 -9.62 28.43 1.00
C ALA A 61 -9.70 28.69 -0.52
N VAL A 62 -10.73 28.14 -1.15
CA VAL A 62 -11.06 28.30 -2.56
C VAL A 62 -12.56 28.52 -2.74
N ASP A 63 -12.95 29.05 -3.88
CA ASP A 63 -14.35 29.04 -4.26
C ASP A 63 -14.84 27.61 -4.44
N CYS A 64 -16.01 27.32 -3.89
CA CYS A 64 -16.66 26.04 -4.13
C CYS A 64 -17.10 25.92 -5.59
N PRO A 65 -17.09 24.70 -6.17
CA PRO A 65 -17.69 24.48 -7.48
C PRO A 65 -19.19 24.84 -7.46
N ASP A 66 -19.75 25.15 -8.65
CA ASP A 66 -21.16 25.55 -8.81
C ASP A 66 -22.13 24.57 -8.13
N THR A 67 -21.87 23.27 -8.30
CA THR A 67 -22.51 22.22 -7.49
C THR A 67 -21.65 21.99 -6.26
N ARG A 68 -22.14 22.46 -5.11
CA ARG A 68 -21.41 22.34 -3.84
C ARG A 68 -21.15 20.88 -3.47
N PRO A 69 -19.94 20.56 -2.99
CA PRO A 69 -19.63 19.23 -2.48
C PRO A 69 -20.52 18.84 -1.29
N THR A 70 -20.93 17.58 -1.23
CA THR A 70 -21.73 17.00 -0.15
C THR A 70 -21.19 15.64 0.25
N VAL A 71 -21.43 15.22 1.50
CA VAL A 71 -21.19 13.85 1.95
C VAL A 71 -22.26 12.95 1.34
N ARG A 72 -21.86 11.94 0.57
CA ARG A 72 -22.79 10.93 0.04
C ARG A 72 -23.00 9.81 1.05
N LYS A 73 -24.15 9.14 0.98
CA LYS A 73 -24.37 7.89 1.71
C LYS A 73 -23.59 6.74 1.06
N ALA A 74 -23.17 5.78 1.86
CA ALA A 74 -22.43 4.59 1.44
C ALA A 74 -23.34 3.48 0.86
N SER A 75 -24.46 3.85 0.24
CA SER A 75 -25.41 2.91 -0.37
C SER A 75 -25.11 2.59 -1.83
N GLU A 76 -24.23 3.36 -2.46
CA GLU A 76 -23.77 3.19 -3.83
C GLU A 76 -22.30 3.58 -3.99
N LEU A 77 -21.65 3.24 -5.12
CA LEU A 77 -20.35 3.82 -5.48
C LEU A 77 -20.51 5.30 -5.81
N SER A 78 -19.44 6.09 -5.68
CA SER A 78 -19.49 7.47 -6.17
C SER A 78 -19.67 7.51 -7.69
N ALA A 79 -20.23 8.61 -8.19
CA ALA A 79 -20.34 8.84 -9.64
C ALA A 79 -18.96 8.84 -10.32
N ASN A 80 -17.91 9.30 -9.61
CA ASN A 80 -16.54 9.30 -10.11
C ASN A 80 -15.97 7.87 -10.22
N GLU A 81 -16.10 7.04 -9.18
CA GLU A 81 -15.68 5.63 -9.24
C GLU A 81 -16.46 4.87 -10.32
N THR A 82 -17.76 5.10 -10.42
CA THR A 82 -18.61 4.48 -11.45
C THR A 82 -18.15 4.84 -12.86
N SER A 83 -17.93 6.13 -13.14
CA SER A 83 -17.48 6.59 -14.47
C SER A 83 -16.07 6.11 -14.78
N TRP A 84 -15.19 6.08 -13.78
CA TRP A 84 -13.83 5.58 -13.93
C TRP A 84 -13.81 4.06 -14.21
N LEU A 85 -14.72 3.29 -13.60
CA LEU A 85 -14.84 1.85 -13.85
C LEU A 85 -15.22 1.55 -15.31
N GLU A 86 -16.04 2.37 -15.96
CA GLU A 86 -16.36 2.19 -17.39
C GLU A 86 -15.10 2.20 -18.27
N LEU A 87 -14.11 3.02 -17.91
CA LEU A 87 -12.81 3.07 -18.58
C LEU A 87 -11.90 1.93 -18.11
N ARG A 88 -11.71 1.79 -16.80
CA ARG A 88 -10.80 0.80 -16.21
C ARG A 88 -11.12 -0.60 -16.66
N ARG A 89 -12.40 -0.99 -16.60
CA ARG A 89 -12.85 -2.35 -16.93
C ARG A 89 -12.60 -2.70 -18.38
N ASN A 90 -12.59 -1.72 -19.29
CA ASN A 90 -12.16 -1.94 -20.66
C ASN A 90 -10.64 -2.10 -20.76
N ASN A 91 -9.89 -1.28 -20.03
CA ASN A 91 -8.42 -1.32 -20.03
C ASN A 91 -7.83 -2.56 -19.36
N THR A 92 -8.59 -3.32 -18.55
CA THR A 92 -8.11 -4.60 -18.01
C THR A 92 -8.23 -5.76 -19.00
N ILE A 93 -9.06 -5.67 -20.05
CA ILE A 93 -9.35 -6.80 -20.95
C ILE A 93 -8.09 -7.27 -21.68
N GLN A 94 -7.39 -6.38 -22.37
CA GLN A 94 -6.22 -6.77 -23.16
C GLN A 94 -5.06 -7.26 -22.29
N PRO A 95 -4.69 -6.60 -21.18
CA PRO A 95 -3.72 -7.15 -20.24
C PRO A 95 -4.11 -8.51 -19.69
N MET A 96 -5.40 -8.72 -19.39
CA MET A 96 -5.89 -10.01 -18.90
C MET A 96 -5.79 -11.11 -19.95
N ILE A 97 -6.10 -10.82 -21.22
CA ILE A 97 -5.89 -11.76 -22.34
C ILE A 97 -4.41 -12.12 -22.44
N THR A 98 -3.53 -11.12 -22.54
CA THR A 98 -2.08 -11.33 -22.68
C THR A 98 -1.50 -12.11 -21.50
N PHE A 99 -1.97 -11.82 -20.29
CA PHE A 99 -1.60 -12.56 -19.08
C PHE A 99 -2.07 -14.02 -19.16
N LEU A 100 -3.36 -14.27 -19.37
CA LEU A 100 -3.92 -15.63 -19.34
C LEU A 100 -3.44 -16.51 -20.49
N GLU A 101 -3.21 -15.94 -21.67
CA GLU A 101 -2.64 -16.64 -22.83
C GLU A 101 -1.26 -17.23 -22.49
N ARG A 102 -0.40 -16.45 -21.82
CA ARG A 102 0.91 -16.91 -21.35
C ARG A 102 0.83 -18.03 -20.32
N MET A 103 -0.21 -18.05 -19.49
CA MET A 103 -0.41 -19.08 -18.46
C MET A 103 -0.79 -20.43 -19.05
N ASN A 104 -1.25 -20.49 -20.31
CA ASN A 104 -1.48 -21.71 -21.08
C ASN A 104 -2.29 -22.79 -20.30
N ILE A 105 -3.49 -22.42 -19.86
CA ILE A 105 -4.38 -23.35 -19.13
C ILE A 105 -4.75 -24.53 -20.04
N SER A 106 -4.22 -25.71 -19.73
CA SER A 106 -4.41 -26.90 -20.56
C SER A 106 -5.90 -27.22 -20.80
N GLY A 107 -6.27 -27.39 -22.07
CA GLY A 107 -7.64 -27.70 -22.47
C GLY A 107 -8.62 -26.53 -22.41
N PHE A 108 -8.14 -25.29 -22.19
CA PHE A 108 -9.00 -24.11 -22.07
C PHE A 108 -8.46 -22.92 -22.88
N ASP A 109 -9.27 -22.42 -23.82
CA ASP A 109 -8.95 -21.22 -24.57
C ASP A 109 -9.33 -19.97 -23.77
N ALA A 110 -8.39 -19.50 -22.95
CA ALA A 110 -8.59 -18.34 -22.09
C ALA A 110 -8.83 -17.05 -22.90
N THR A 111 -8.19 -16.90 -24.06
CA THR A 111 -8.37 -15.74 -24.94
C THR A 111 -9.79 -15.68 -25.50
N ALA A 112 -10.29 -16.79 -26.06
CA ALA A 112 -11.66 -16.86 -26.53
C ALA A 112 -12.67 -16.67 -25.38
N TYR A 113 -12.36 -17.21 -24.21
CA TYR A 113 -13.21 -17.04 -23.02
C TYR A 113 -13.34 -15.57 -22.60
N ILE A 114 -12.23 -14.84 -22.44
CA ILE A 114 -12.28 -13.43 -22.04
C ILE A 114 -12.98 -12.59 -23.11
N ASN A 115 -12.69 -12.81 -24.39
CA ASN A 115 -13.38 -12.12 -25.49
C ASN A 115 -14.91 -12.34 -25.48
N ARG A 116 -15.36 -13.51 -25.02
CA ARG A 116 -16.80 -13.82 -24.89
C ARG A 116 -17.46 -13.07 -23.73
N VAL A 117 -16.77 -12.90 -22.60
CA VAL A 117 -17.35 -12.31 -21.37
C VAL A 117 -17.06 -10.81 -21.22
N SER A 118 -16.16 -10.25 -22.03
CA SER A 118 -15.70 -8.87 -21.92
C SER A 118 -16.79 -7.81 -22.10
N GLY A 119 -17.86 -8.13 -22.84
CA GLY A 119 -19.00 -7.23 -23.02
C GLY A 119 -19.91 -7.07 -21.79
N ASN A 120 -19.64 -7.80 -20.69
CA ASN A 120 -20.43 -7.71 -19.46
C ASN A 120 -19.49 -7.66 -18.23
N ALA A 121 -19.46 -6.50 -17.58
CA ALA A 121 -18.59 -6.23 -16.43
C ALA A 121 -18.81 -7.20 -15.27
N SER A 122 -20.04 -7.64 -15.00
CA SER A 122 -20.34 -8.57 -13.90
C SER A 122 -19.74 -9.96 -14.14
N THR A 123 -19.52 -10.35 -15.40
CA THR A 123 -18.90 -11.65 -15.75
C THR A 123 -17.41 -11.56 -16.07
N LEU A 124 -16.89 -10.38 -16.41
CA LEU A 124 -15.45 -10.17 -16.58
C LEU A 124 -14.76 -10.26 -15.21
N PRO A 125 -13.64 -11.02 -15.07
CA PRO A 125 -12.93 -11.11 -13.79
C PRO A 125 -12.61 -9.76 -13.16
N ASN A 126 -12.91 -9.61 -11.88
CA ASN A 126 -12.57 -8.44 -11.09
C ASN A 126 -11.48 -8.74 -10.05
N ILE A 127 -10.29 -8.19 -10.26
CA ILE A 127 -9.10 -8.49 -9.46
C ILE A 127 -8.81 -7.35 -8.48
N GLY A 128 -8.59 -7.69 -7.22
CA GLY A 128 -8.06 -6.80 -6.19
C GLY A 128 -6.69 -7.29 -5.68
N ILE A 129 -5.85 -6.36 -5.24
CA ILE A 129 -4.60 -6.63 -4.53
C ILE A 129 -4.63 -5.87 -3.21
N ALA A 130 -4.24 -6.51 -2.10
CA ALA A 130 -4.14 -5.90 -0.78
C ALA A 130 -2.75 -6.13 -0.19
N ILE A 131 -2.05 -5.05 0.16
CA ILE A 131 -0.71 -5.08 0.76
C ILE A 131 -0.80 -4.69 2.23
N SER A 132 -0.36 -5.60 3.12
CA SER A 132 -0.48 -5.42 4.57
C SER A 132 0.34 -4.26 5.13
N GLY A 133 0.11 -3.97 6.41
CA GLY A 133 1.00 -3.15 7.24
C GLY A 133 2.23 -3.88 7.77
N GLY A 134 3.12 -3.12 8.41
CA GLY A 134 4.40 -3.62 8.93
C GLY A 134 5.62 -2.78 8.57
N GLY A 135 5.47 -1.45 8.46
CA GLY A 135 6.58 -0.53 8.16
C GLY A 135 7.34 -0.87 6.86
N TYR A 136 8.65 -0.67 6.87
CA TYR A 136 9.49 -0.93 5.70
C TYR A 136 9.51 -2.39 5.27
N ARG A 137 9.38 -3.33 6.21
CA ARG A 137 9.22 -4.75 5.87
C ARG A 137 8.06 -4.97 4.91
N ALA A 138 6.90 -4.44 5.26
CA ALA A 138 5.69 -4.61 4.45
C ALA A 138 5.77 -3.85 3.13
N MET A 139 6.33 -2.64 3.16
CA MET A 139 6.60 -1.86 1.95
C MET A 139 7.48 -2.64 0.96
N LEU A 140 8.62 -3.16 1.41
CA LEU A 140 9.61 -3.82 0.56
C LEU A 140 9.18 -5.22 0.11
N ASN A 141 8.59 -6.02 1.01
CA ASN A 141 8.04 -7.32 0.63
C ASN A 141 6.86 -7.17 -0.35
N GLY A 142 5.96 -6.22 -0.09
CA GLY A 142 4.89 -5.85 -1.01
C GLY A 142 5.40 -5.34 -2.35
N ALA A 143 6.49 -4.57 -2.36
CA ALA A 143 7.14 -4.10 -3.59
C ALA A 143 7.64 -5.28 -4.44
N GLY A 144 8.15 -6.33 -3.81
CA GLY A 144 8.50 -7.58 -4.49
C GLY A 144 7.31 -8.21 -5.22
N PHE A 145 6.15 -8.30 -4.57
CA PHE A 145 4.92 -8.79 -5.21
C PHE A 145 4.48 -7.90 -6.36
N VAL A 146 4.44 -6.58 -6.15
CA VAL A 146 4.04 -5.63 -7.20
C VAL A 146 4.98 -5.72 -8.40
N ALA A 147 6.30 -5.82 -8.18
CA ALA A 147 7.28 -6.01 -9.26
C ALA A 147 7.06 -7.33 -10.02
N ALA A 148 6.71 -8.42 -9.33
CA ALA A 148 6.39 -9.68 -9.99
C ALA A 148 5.10 -9.61 -10.84
N ALA A 149 4.11 -8.86 -10.39
CA ALA A 149 2.82 -8.69 -11.06
C ALA A 149 2.84 -7.64 -12.20
N ASP A 150 3.84 -6.77 -12.24
CA ASP A 150 3.96 -5.65 -13.18
C ASP A 150 4.71 -6.07 -14.45
N ASP A 151 4.07 -5.99 -15.63
CA ASP A 151 4.72 -6.31 -16.91
C ASP A 151 5.83 -5.33 -17.33
N ARG A 152 5.94 -4.19 -16.65
CA ARG A 152 7.01 -3.20 -16.86
C ARG A 152 8.31 -3.57 -16.16
N THR A 153 8.27 -4.53 -15.22
CA THR A 153 9.46 -5.04 -14.54
C THR A 153 10.24 -5.95 -15.47
N ALA A 154 11.56 -5.77 -15.53
CA ALA A 154 12.42 -6.58 -16.38
C ALA A 154 12.21 -8.07 -16.10
N ASN A 155 12.00 -8.86 -17.16
CA ASN A 155 11.80 -10.32 -17.12
C ASN A 155 10.53 -10.83 -16.42
N SER A 156 9.62 -9.97 -15.94
CA SER A 156 8.41 -10.40 -15.22
C SER A 156 7.36 -11.10 -16.11
N THR A 157 7.57 -11.13 -17.42
CA THR A 157 6.68 -11.81 -18.39
C THR A 157 7.27 -13.12 -18.94
N ASN A 158 8.46 -13.52 -18.49
CA ASN A 158 9.07 -14.80 -18.86
C ASN A 158 8.23 -15.99 -18.36
N THR A 159 8.51 -17.18 -18.89
CA THR A 159 7.92 -18.43 -18.40
C THR A 159 8.12 -18.56 -16.89
N GLY A 160 7.06 -18.91 -16.17
CA GLY A 160 7.10 -19.04 -14.71
C GLY A 160 6.83 -17.76 -13.92
N GLN A 161 6.49 -16.66 -14.59
CA GLN A 161 6.28 -15.33 -14.00
C GLN A 161 4.83 -14.86 -14.13
N ILE A 162 4.43 -13.89 -13.28
CA ILE A 162 3.04 -13.41 -13.18
C ILE A 162 2.83 -11.97 -13.68
N GLY A 163 3.80 -11.40 -14.40
CA GLY A 163 3.72 -10.03 -14.93
C GLY A 163 2.50 -9.83 -15.83
N GLY A 164 1.88 -8.64 -15.75
CA GLY A 164 0.60 -8.32 -16.41
C GLY A 164 -0.61 -8.48 -15.48
N LEU A 165 -0.45 -9.14 -14.33
CA LEU A 165 -1.48 -9.23 -13.30
C LEU A 165 -1.84 -7.85 -12.73
N LEU A 166 -0.86 -6.97 -12.51
CA LEU A 166 -1.09 -5.60 -12.05
C LEU A 166 -1.91 -4.80 -13.08
N GLN A 167 -1.56 -4.93 -14.37
CA GLN A 167 -2.26 -4.26 -15.46
C GLN A 167 -3.72 -4.75 -15.59
N ALA A 168 -4.00 -6.02 -15.27
CA ALA A 168 -5.35 -6.57 -15.21
C ALA A 168 -6.12 -6.25 -13.91
N THR A 169 -5.47 -5.67 -12.89
CA THR A 169 -6.06 -5.42 -11.57
C THR A 169 -6.99 -4.21 -11.55
N THR A 170 -8.17 -4.30 -10.92
CA THR A 170 -9.08 -3.13 -10.80
C THR A 170 -8.72 -2.28 -9.59
N TYR A 171 -8.40 -2.90 -8.45
CA TYR A 171 -8.15 -2.19 -7.19
C TYR A 171 -6.83 -2.62 -6.52
N LEU A 172 -6.10 -1.66 -5.96
CA LEU A 172 -4.87 -1.90 -5.20
C LEU A 172 -4.94 -1.18 -3.85
N ALA A 173 -5.09 -1.94 -2.77
CA ALA A 173 -5.20 -1.44 -1.41
C ALA A 173 -3.90 -1.60 -0.62
N GLY A 174 -3.61 -0.62 0.22
CA GLY A 174 -2.50 -0.61 1.17
C GLY A 174 -2.95 -0.08 2.53
N LEU A 175 -2.30 -0.51 3.60
CA LEU A 175 -2.36 0.17 4.90
C LEU A 175 -0.97 0.21 5.52
N SER A 176 -0.71 1.15 6.42
CA SER A 176 0.58 1.31 7.08
C SER A 176 1.75 1.27 6.08
N GLY A 177 2.75 0.40 6.29
CA GLY A 177 3.85 0.16 5.36
C GLY A 177 3.43 -0.21 3.91
N GLY A 178 2.36 -0.99 3.74
CA GLY A 178 1.77 -1.24 2.43
C GLY A 178 1.14 0.02 1.83
N GLY A 179 0.65 0.93 2.68
CA GLY A 179 0.19 2.25 2.27
C GLY A 179 1.31 3.18 1.82
N TRP A 180 2.53 3.03 2.35
CA TRP A 180 3.73 3.73 1.86
C TRP A 180 4.10 3.29 0.45
N LEU A 181 4.04 1.98 0.17
CA LEU A 181 4.26 1.44 -1.16
C LEU A 181 3.26 1.99 -2.16
N VAL A 182 1.96 1.86 -1.86
CA VAL A 182 0.88 2.33 -2.73
C VAL A 182 0.98 3.85 -2.92
N GLY A 183 1.08 4.61 -1.83
CA GLY A 183 1.21 6.07 -1.90
C GLY A 183 2.43 6.52 -2.72
N SER A 184 3.58 5.88 -2.55
CA SER A 184 4.80 6.19 -3.30
C SER A 184 4.65 5.87 -4.80
N ILE A 185 4.11 4.71 -5.17
CA ILE A 185 3.89 4.36 -6.57
C ILE A 185 3.01 5.39 -7.27
N TYR A 186 1.84 5.69 -6.72
CA TYR A 186 0.88 6.59 -7.37
C TYR A 186 1.32 8.04 -7.36
N THR A 187 1.94 8.52 -6.27
CA THR A 187 2.41 9.92 -6.22
C THR A 187 3.53 10.16 -7.23
N ASN A 188 4.33 9.14 -7.53
CA ASN A 188 5.39 9.19 -8.51
C ASN A 188 4.94 8.72 -9.91
N ASN A 189 3.75 9.14 -10.37
CA ASN A 189 3.22 8.81 -11.70
C ASN A 189 3.06 7.29 -11.96
N PHE A 190 2.57 6.55 -10.97
CA PHE A 190 2.45 5.09 -11.04
C PHE A 190 3.78 4.41 -11.46
N SER A 191 4.92 4.91 -10.96
CA SER A 191 6.26 4.37 -11.31
C SER A 191 6.39 2.90 -10.96
N SER A 192 7.16 2.15 -11.76
CA SER A 192 7.49 0.76 -11.43
C SER A 192 8.36 0.69 -10.17
N VAL A 193 8.30 -0.45 -9.48
CA VAL A 193 9.13 -0.71 -8.29
C VAL A 193 10.62 -0.55 -8.59
N GLU A 194 11.08 -1.01 -9.76
CA GLU A 194 12.49 -0.87 -10.17
C GLU A 194 12.89 0.60 -10.32
N THR A 195 12.01 1.43 -10.92
CA THR A 195 12.25 2.87 -11.08
C THR A 195 12.41 3.56 -9.72
N LEU A 196 11.58 3.21 -8.73
CA LEU A 196 11.64 3.79 -7.39
C LEU A 196 12.85 3.29 -6.61
N ARG A 197 13.13 1.98 -6.66
CA ARG A 197 14.30 1.34 -6.03
C ARG A 197 15.62 1.94 -6.51
N ASP A 198 15.71 2.21 -7.81
CA ASP A 198 16.94 2.68 -8.46
C ASP A 198 17.04 4.21 -8.52
N SER A 199 16.06 4.92 -7.95
CA SER A 199 16.08 6.38 -7.86
C SER A 199 17.18 6.86 -6.92
N SER A 200 17.79 8.01 -7.26
CA SER A 200 18.69 8.74 -6.36
C SER A 200 17.96 9.58 -5.32
N ASP A 201 16.64 9.77 -5.45
CA ASP A 201 15.90 10.76 -4.64
C ASP A 201 14.97 10.09 -3.64
N VAL A 202 14.41 8.93 -3.99
CA VAL A 202 13.45 8.18 -3.16
C VAL A 202 13.93 6.76 -2.88
N TRP A 203 13.38 6.14 -1.85
CA TRP A 203 13.71 4.80 -1.39
C TRP A 203 15.18 4.62 -0.97
N ASN A 204 15.84 5.73 -0.61
CA ASN A 204 17.17 5.80 -0.05
C ASN A 204 17.19 5.48 1.46
N PHE A 205 16.75 4.29 1.82
CA PHE A 205 16.57 3.89 3.22
C PHE A 205 17.88 3.69 4.00
N GLN A 206 19.04 3.84 3.34
CA GLN A 206 20.33 3.87 4.04
C GLN A 206 20.45 5.08 4.97
N ASN A 207 19.78 6.18 4.63
CA ASN A 207 19.61 7.32 5.51
C ASN A 207 18.32 7.11 6.30
N SER A 208 18.44 7.13 7.62
CA SER A 208 17.29 6.93 8.50
C SER A 208 16.23 8.01 8.24
N ILE A 209 14.95 7.65 8.37
CA ILE A 209 13.85 8.63 8.32
C ILE A 209 14.01 9.75 9.37
N PHE A 210 14.71 9.44 10.47
CA PHE A 210 15.02 10.38 11.54
C PHE A 210 16.25 11.27 11.26
N GLU A 211 17.04 10.93 10.24
CA GLU A 211 18.18 11.73 9.78
C GLU A 211 17.80 12.58 8.56
N GLY A 212 16.90 12.08 7.71
CA GLY A 212 16.50 12.74 6.47
C GLY A 212 17.51 12.52 5.32
N PRO A 213 17.23 13.08 4.13
CA PRO A 213 18.12 12.97 2.98
C PRO A 213 19.48 13.66 3.19
N ASN A 214 20.47 13.31 2.37
CA ASN A 214 21.82 13.87 2.41
C ASN A 214 22.07 14.73 1.17
N ASP A 215 21.61 15.98 1.22
CA ASP A 215 21.59 16.86 0.04
C ASP A 215 22.91 17.63 -0.15
N ASP A 216 23.66 17.90 0.93
CA ASP A 216 24.82 18.82 0.92
C ASP A 216 26.17 18.17 1.27
N HIS A 217 26.26 16.83 1.15
CA HIS A 217 27.44 16.01 1.50
C HIS A 217 27.87 16.07 2.98
N ILE A 218 27.22 16.89 3.82
CA ILE A 218 27.41 16.97 5.26
C ILE A 218 26.07 16.62 5.92
N GLN A 219 25.92 15.35 6.33
CA GLN A 219 24.68 14.81 6.88
C GLN A 219 24.05 15.68 7.98
N ILE A 220 24.86 16.22 8.90
CA ILE A 220 24.35 17.01 10.04
C ILE A 220 23.64 18.30 9.59
N LEU A 221 24.16 18.98 8.56
CA LEU A 221 23.55 20.21 8.05
C LEU A 221 22.24 19.87 7.31
N SER A 222 22.26 18.81 6.47
CA SER A 222 21.07 18.32 5.77
C SER A 222 19.97 17.88 6.76
N THR A 223 20.32 17.25 7.88
CA THR A 223 19.35 16.91 8.94
C THR A 223 18.72 18.15 9.59
N ALA A 224 19.51 19.19 9.86
CA ALA A 224 18.98 20.42 10.46
C ALA A 224 18.02 21.15 9.51
N ASP A 225 18.38 21.25 8.22
CA ASP A 225 17.56 21.87 7.18
C ASP A 225 16.28 21.05 6.90
N TYR A 226 16.37 19.73 6.89
CA TYR A 226 15.24 18.80 6.80
C TYR A 226 14.21 19.06 7.90
N TYR A 227 14.61 19.08 9.17
CA TYR A 227 13.68 19.33 10.27
C TYR A 227 13.20 20.79 10.36
N SER A 228 14.04 21.75 9.97
CA SER A 228 13.63 23.14 9.82
C SER A 228 12.51 23.28 8.79
N THR A 229 12.65 22.60 7.64
CA THR A 229 11.66 22.57 6.57
C THR A 229 10.35 21.96 7.05
N ILE A 230 10.38 20.75 7.63
CA ILE A 230 9.19 20.10 8.19
C ILE A 230 8.49 21.01 9.21
N LYS A 231 9.26 21.57 10.16
CA LYS A 231 8.71 22.47 11.19
C LYS A 231 8.02 23.68 10.56
N ASN A 232 8.66 24.34 9.59
CA ASN A 232 8.10 25.51 8.93
C ASN A 232 6.82 25.18 8.15
N GLU A 233 6.78 24.03 7.47
CA GLU A 233 5.59 23.55 6.75
C GLU A 233 4.43 23.28 7.70
N VAL A 234 4.67 22.55 8.80
CA VAL A 234 3.63 22.22 9.78
C VAL A 234 3.18 23.46 10.55
N SER A 235 4.10 24.34 10.98
CA SER A 235 3.75 25.63 11.58
C SER A 235 2.95 26.51 10.61
N GLY A 236 3.27 26.47 9.32
CA GLY A 236 2.49 27.17 8.29
C GLY A 236 1.03 26.69 8.18
N LYS A 237 0.74 25.43 8.51
CA LYS A 237 -0.65 24.92 8.61
C LYS A 237 -1.34 25.41 9.89
N ALA A 238 -0.64 25.37 11.03
CA ALA A 238 -1.16 25.83 12.32
C ALA A 238 -1.45 27.33 12.36
N ASP A 239 -0.56 28.14 11.77
CA ASP A 239 -0.63 29.61 11.78
C ASP A 239 -1.50 30.17 10.64
N ALA A 240 -2.07 29.30 9.80
CA ALA A 240 -2.92 29.70 8.70
C ALA A 240 -4.21 30.39 9.19
N PRO A 241 -4.82 31.32 8.43
CA PRO A 241 -6.05 32.01 8.85
C PRO A 241 -7.24 31.08 9.14
N LEU A 242 -7.22 29.87 8.59
CA LEU A 242 -8.22 28.83 8.80
C LEU A 242 -8.04 28.09 10.15
N ASN A 243 -6.94 28.34 10.88
CA ASN A 243 -6.62 27.80 12.20
C ASN A 243 -6.73 26.26 12.29
N PHE A 244 -6.08 25.54 11.38
CA PHE A 244 -6.05 24.08 11.43
C PHE A 244 -5.22 23.60 12.62
N ASN A 245 -5.69 22.56 13.29
CA ASN A 245 -4.85 21.83 14.23
C ASN A 245 -3.83 20.98 13.49
N THR A 246 -2.70 20.72 14.16
CA THR A 246 -1.63 19.86 13.70
C THR A 246 -1.37 18.80 14.76
N SER A 247 -1.10 17.57 14.34
CA SER A 247 -0.69 16.48 15.23
C SER A 247 0.71 15.98 14.88
N VAL A 248 1.22 15.04 15.67
CA VAL A 248 2.45 14.31 15.38
C VAL A 248 2.42 13.68 13.97
N THR A 249 1.23 13.26 13.51
CA THR A 249 1.05 12.71 12.16
C THR A 249 1.40 13.69 11.05
N ASP A 250 1.29 15.01 11.28
CA ASP A 250 1.77 16.00 10.30
C ASP A 250 3.28 15.86 10.09
N TYR A 251 4.06 15.82 11.18
CA TYR A 251 5.51 15.66 11.11
C TYR A 251 5.91 14.31 10.52
N TRP A 252 5.23 13.24 10.94
CA TRP A 252 5.46 11.89 10.41
C TRP A 252 5.16 11.79 8.92
N GLY A 253 4.01 12.31 8.48
CA GLY A 253 3.63 12.31 7.08
C GLY A 253 4.59 13.11 6.20
N ARG A 254 5.13 14.21 6.72
CA ARG A 254 6.20 14.94 6.03
C ARG A 254 7.48 14.14 5.96
N ALA A 255 7.94 13.56 7.07
CA ALA A 255 9.13 12.71 7.08
C ALA A 255 9.03 11.55 6.06
N LEU A 256 7.89 10.85 6.02
CA LEU A 256 7.61 9.83 5.02
C LEU A 256 7.71 10.39 3.59
N SER A 257 7.18 11.59 3.34
CA SER A 257 7.18 12.18 2.00
C SER A 257 8.59 12.40 1.45
N PHE A 258 9.55 12.79 2.28
CA PHE A 258 10.94 12.98 1.83
C PHE A 258 11.57 11.67 1.31
N GLN A 259 11.13 10.51 1.80
CA GLN A 259 11.64 9.22 1.33
C GLN A 259 10.82 8.61 0.20
N LEU A 260 9.56 9.04 0.03
CA LEU A 260 8.57 8.36 -0.80
C LEU A 260 8.03 9.17 -1.96
N VAL A 261 8.16 10.49 -1.94
CA VAL A 261 7.66 11.41 -2.97
C VAL A 261 8.84 12.03 -3.68
N ASN A 262 9.08 11.64 -4.93
CA ASN A 262 10.11 12.24 -5.76
C ASN A 262 9.57 13.61 -6.19
N ALA A 263 9.82 14.62 -5.39
CA ALA A 263 9.62 16.03 -5.63
C ALA A 263 10.46 16.80 -4.61
N THR A 264 10.81 18.05 -4.91
CA THR A 264 11.52 18.92 -3.96
C THR A 264 10.80 18.90 -2.61
N ASP A 265 11.58 18.70 -1.55
CA ASP A 265 11.12 18.60 -0.16
C ASP A 265 10.01 17.56 0.07
N GLY A 266 9.97 16.49 -0.72
CA GLY A 266 8.89 15.50 -0.62
C GLY A 266 7.52 16.06 -1.01
N GLY A 267 7.46 17.07 -1.88
CA GLY A 267 6.23 17.55 -2.51
C GLY A 267 5.16 18.06 -1.53
N PRO A 268 5.41 19.15 -0.77
CA PRO A 268 4.44 19.67 0.20
C PRO A 268 3.07 20.04 -0.39
N ALA A 269 3.01 20.38 -1.68
CA ALA A 269 1.76 20.73 -2.36
C ALA A 269 1.02 19.54 -2.99
N TYR A 270 1.58 18.33 -2.94
CA TYR A 270 1.03 17.15 -3.61
C TYR A 270 -0.09 16.55 -2.77
N THR A 271 -1.24 16.29 -3.36
CA THR A 271 -2.42 15.76 -2.65
C THR A 271 -2.82 14.38 -3.15
N PHE A 272 -3.41 13.57 -2.28
CA PHE A 272 -3.85 12.22 -2.67
C PHE A 272 -5.00 12.28 -3.68
N SER A 273 -5.89 13.26 -3.55
CA SER A 273 -6.95 13.50 -4.55
C SER A 273 -6.42 13.93 -5.92
N SER A 274 -5.18 14.46 -6.03
CA SER A 274 -4.61 14.82 -7.33
C SER A 274 -4.21 13.60 -8.17
N ILE A 275 -4.21 12.40 -7.59
CA ILE A 275 -4.13 11.14 -8.36
C ILE A 275 -5.27 11.08 -9.40
N ALA A 276 -6.47 11.58 -9.04
CA ALA A 276 -7.61 11.65 -9.96
C ALA A 276 -7.36 12.52 -11.21
N LEU A 277 -6.37 13.41 -11.16
CA LEU A 277 -6.01 14.33 -12.23
C LEU A 277 -4.84 13.83 -13.09
N GLN A 278 -4.18 12.75 -12.69
CA GLN A 278 -3.14 12.13 -13.49
C GLN A 278 -3.74 11.50 -14.74
N GLU A 279 -3.06 11.65 -15.88
CA GLU A 279 -3.57 11.22 -17.19
C GLU A 279 -3.83 9.71 -17.24
N ASN A 280 -2.89 8.92 -16.75
CA ASN A 280 -3.00 7.47 -16.66
C ASN A 280 -4.20 7.02 -15.79
N PHE A 281 -4.42 7.64 -14.63
CA PHE A 281 -5.54 7.30 -13.76
C PHE A 281 -6.87 7.77 -14.35
N ALA A 282 -6.94 9.02 -14.84
CA ALA A 282 -8.14 9.58 -15.45
C ALA A 282 -8.60 8.77 -16.68
N ASN A 283 -7.67 8.17 -17.42
CA ASN A 283 -7.95 7.28 -18.54
C ASN A 283 -8.26 5.83 -18.11
N GLY A 284 -8.21 5.48 -16.81
CA GLY A 284 -8.43 4.13 -16.30
C GLY A 284 -7.28 3.15 -16.59
N GLU A 285 -6.06 3.63 -16.85
CA GLU A 285 -4.90 2.80 -17.24
C GLU A 285 -4.23 2.13 -16.04
N THR A 286 -4.43 2.68 -14.83
CA THR A 286 -3.90 2.14 -13.56
C THR A 286 -5.02 1.60 -12.69
N PRO A 287 -4.77 0.68 -11.73
CA PRO A 287 -5.77 0.30 -10.72
C PRO A 287 -6.15 1.50 -9.85
N MET A 288 -7.26 1.42 -9.11
CA MET A 288 -7.58 2.45 -8.12
C MET A 288 -6.85 2.18 -6.79
N PRO A 289 -6.11 3.17 -6.26
CA PRO A 289 -5.45 3.02 -4.97
C PRO A 289 -6.44 3.21 -3.83
N PHE A 290 -6.33 2.36 -2.80
CA PHE A 290 -6.95 2.56 -1.50
C PHE A 290 -5.90 2.64 -0.41
N LEU A 291 -6.02 3.61 0.49
CA LEU A 291 -5.37 3.57 1.80
C LEU A 291 -6.41 3.37 2.89
N VAL A 292 -6.12 2.55 3.90
CA VAL A 292 -7.05 2.24 5.00
C VAL A 292 -6.54 2.82 6.32
N ALA A 293 -7.47 3.34 7.13
CA ALA A 293 -7.24 3.84 8.47
C ALA A 293 -8.41 3.46 9.39
N ASP A 294 -8.16 3.37 10.69
CA ASP A 294 -9.20 3.07 11.67
C ASP A 294 -9.68 4.35 12.35
N GLY A 295 -10.98 4.42 12.61
CA GLY A 295 -11.58 5.47 13.42
C GLY A 295 -11.39 5.19 14.89
N ARG A 296 -10.75 6.12 15.61
CA ARG A 296 -10.65 6.07 17.07
C ARG A 296 -11.75 6.91 17.70
N SER A 297 -12.46 6.33 18.68
CA SER A 297 -13.42 7.13 19.44
C SER A 297 -12.66 8.10 20.36
N PRO A 298 -13.18 9.33 20.59
CA PRO A 298 -12.54 10.24 21.52
C PRO A 298 -12.36 9.61 22.90
N TYR A 299 -11.21 9.86 23.53
CA TYR A 299 -10.87 9.39 24.88
C TYR A 299 -10.71 7.86 25.04
N THR A 300 -10.57 7.11 23.95
CA THR A 300 -10.26 5.67 23.99
C THR A 300 -8.89 5.39 23.37
N GLU A 301 -8.11 4.52 24.01
CA GLU A 301 -6.82 4.02 23.46
C GLU A 301 -6.98 2.69 22.71
N ILE A 302 -8.08 1.97 22.94
CA ILE A 302 -8.31 0.64 22.36
C ILE A 302 -9.00 0.79 21.01
N ILE A 303 -8.33 0.35 19.95
CA ILE A 303 -8.96 0.07 18.66
C ILE A 303 -9.46 -1.38 18.70
N SER A 304 -10.78 -1.53 18.71
CA SER A 304 -11.41 -2.86 18.71
C SER A 304 -11.73 -3.30 17.29
N LEU A 305 -11.93 -4.61 17.08
CA LEU A 305 -12.31 -5.17 15.78
C LEU A 305 -13.62 -4.59 15.19
N ASN A 306 -14.46 -3.94 16.01
CA ASN A 306 -15.69 -3.28 15.56
C ASN A 306 -15.54 -1.76 15.34
N SER A 307 -14.31 -1.26 15.34
CA SER A 307 -14.00 0.14 15.01
C SER A 307 -14.44 0.44 13.58
N THR A 308 -14.70 1.72 13.32
CA THR A 308 -15.13 2.14 11.99
C THR A 308 -13.91 2.18 11.08
N VAL A 309 -13.92 1.38 10.03
CA VAL A 309 -12.83 1.33 9.06
C VAL A 309 -13.07 2.39 7.99
N TYR A 310 -12.10 3.26 7.78
CA TYR A 310 -12.13 4.30 6.76
C TYR A 310 -11.22 3.94 5.59
N GLU A 311 -11.69 4.22 4.38
CA GLU A 311 -10.87 4.16 3.17
C GLU A 311 -10.66 5.56 2.60
N PHE A 312 -9.45 5.78 2.08
CA PHE A 312 -9.10 6.88 1.21
C PHE A 312 -8.97 6.35 -0.20
N ASN A 313 -9.66 6.97 -1.15
CA ASN A 313 -9.42 6.79 -2.58
C ASN A 313 -9.24 8.17 -3.24
N PRO A 314 -8.80 8.29 -4.50
CA PRO A 314 -8.55 9.58 -5.13
C PRO A 314 -9.76 10.54 -5.16
N PHE A 315 -10.98 10.04 -4.95
CA PHE A 315 -12.20 10.84 -4.96
C PHE A 315 -12.71 11.20 -3.56
N GLU A 316 -12.56 10.32 -2.57
CA GLU A 316 -13.27 10.41 -1.30
C GLU A 316 -12.58 9.73 -0.12
N LEU A 317 -12.90 10.24 1.07
CA LEU A 317 -12.64 9.61 2.37
C LEU A 317 -13.99 9.19 2.96
N GLY A 318 -14.11 7.95 3.43
CA GLY A 318 -15.33 7.52 4.09
C GLY A 318 -15.32 6.07 4.54
N SER A 319 -16.50 5.58 4.91
CA SER A 319 -16.67 4.23 5.43
C SER A 319 -17.97 3.61 4.92
N TRP A 320 -17.90 2.31 4.61
CA TRP A 320 -19.03 1.47 4.29
C TRP A 320 -19.72 0.91 5.55
N ASP A 321 -19.14 1.11 6.73
CA ASP A 321 -19.67 0.57 7.97
C ASP A 321 -20.97 1.26 8.31
N ALA A 322 -21.89 0.51 8.92
CA ALA A 322 -23.20 1.02 9.36
C ALA A 322 -23.09 2.19 10.36
N THR A 323 -21.90 2.42 10.94
CA THR A 323 -21.61 3.59 11.79
C THR A 323 -21.63 4.88 10.98
N THR A 324 -20.51 5.27 10.34
CA THR A 324 -20.42 6.51 9.57
C THR A 324 -21.29 6.44 8.30
N TYR A 325 -21.24 5.32 7.59
CA TYR A 325 -22.04 5.02 6.40
C TYR A 325 -22.11 6.18 5.39
N GLY A 326 -20.95 6.77 5.07
CA GLY A 326 -20.86 7.91 4.18
C GLY A 326 -19.46 8.28 3.77
N PHE A 327 -19.37 9.07 2.71
CA PHE A 327 -18.13 9.47 2.04
C PHE A 327 -18.13 10.96 1.73
N ALA A 328 -17.05 11.62 2.15
CA ALA A 328 -16.81 13.03 1.90
C ALA A 328 -15.80 13.20 0.75
N PRO A 329 -15.99 14.19 -0.15
CA PRO A 329 -15.07 14.44 -1.26
C PRO A 329 -13.66 14.79 -0.77
N LEU A 330 -12.67 13.94 -1.09
CA LEU A 330 -11.32 14.01 -0.49
C LEU A 330 -10.62 15.33 -0.82
N ARG A 331 -10.76 15.79 -2.07
CA ARG A 331 -10.20 17.07 -2.53
C ARG A 331 -10.64 18.26 -1.67
N TYR A 332 -11.79 18.16 -1.03
CA TYR A 332 -12.39 19.21 -0.21
C TYR A 332 -12.42 18.90 1.28
N ILE A 333 -11.70 17.86 1.74
CA ILE A 333 -11.93 17.25 3.05
C ILE A 333 -11.73 18.19 4.25
N GLY A 334 -10.92 19.25 4.10
CA GLY A 334 -10.75 20.29 5.12
C GLY A 334 -11.91 21.28 5.22
N SER A 335 -12.98 21.13 4.43
CA SER A 335 -14.15 22.01 4.42
C SER A 335 -15.13 21.65 5.55
N ASN A 336 -15.95 22.61 5.95
CA ASN A 336 -16.99 22.38 6.94
C ASN A 336 -18.20 21.67 6.32
N PHE A 337 -18.26 20.34 6.40
CA PHE A 337 -19.38 19.51 5.95
C PHE A 337 -20.46 19.28 7.01
N THR A 338 -20.69 20.23 7.93
CA THR A 338 -21.70 20.07 9.00
C THR A 338 -23.03 19.57 8.44
N ALA A 339 -23.55 18.47 9.02
CA ALA A 339 -24.76 17.79 8.58
C ALA A 339 -24.73 17.29 7.11
N GLY A 340 -23.54 17.01 6.59
CA GLY A 340 -23.31 16.43 5.27
C GLY A 340 -23.18 17.43 4.12
N SER A 341 -23.16 18.74 4.38
CA SER A 341 -23.08 19.76 3.32
C SER A 341 -22.27 20.97 3.75
N ILE A 342 -21.63 21.65 2.80
CA ILE A 342 -20.92 22.90 3.08
C ILE A 342 -21.94 24.05 3.11
N PRO A 343 -22.07 24.81 4.23
CA PRO A 343 -23.05 25.88 4.36
C PRO A 343 -22.89 26.98 3.31
N ASP A 344 -24.01 27.56 2.88
CA ASP A 344 -24.02 28.68 1.93
C ASP A 344 -23.14 29.84 2.40
N GLY A 345 -22.42 30.45 1.46
CA GLY A 345 -21.49 31.55 1.74
C GLY A 345 -20.15 31.15 2.36
N GLN A 346 -19.94 29.88 2.75
CA GLN A 346 -18.62 29.40 3.19
C GLN A 346 -17.75 28.96 2.01
N GLN A 347 -16.44 29.20 2.08
CA GLN A 347 -15.51 28.70 1.08
C GLN A 347 -15.23 27.21 1.25
N CYS A 348 -14.80 26.57 0.17
CA CYS A 348 -14.27 25.22 0.20
C CYS A 348 -12.79 25.27 0.59
N VAL A 349 -12.24 24.19 1.12
CA VAL A 349 -10.83 24.07 1.49
C VAL A 349 -10.20 22.97 0.66
N ARG A 350 -9.04 23.24 0.05
CA ARG A 350 -8.24 22.26 -0.69
C ARG A 350 -6.83 22.15 -0.11
N GLY A 351 -6.17 21.01 -0.34
CA GLY A 351 -4.79 20.76 0.11
C GLY A 351 -4.68 20.07 1.47
N PHE A 352 -5.80 19.80 2.16
CA PHE A 352 -5.78 19.09 3.46
C PHE A 352 -5.37 17.62 3.31
N ASP A 353 -5.69 17.01 2.17
CA ASP A 353 -5.37 15.63 1.81
C ASP A 353 -3.95 15.49 1.24
N GLN A 354 -2.98 16.21 1.79
CA GLN A 354 -1.57 16.12 1.37
C GLN A 354 -1.10 14.65 1.44
N VAL A 355 -0.42 14.17 0.40
CA VAL A 355 -0.11 12.74 0.20
C VAL A 355 0.60 12.10 1.39
N GLY A 356 1.55 12.81 1.97
CA GLY A 356 2.28 12.42 3.17
C GLY A 356 1.38 12.32 4.39
N TYR A 357 0.47 13.27 4.58
CA TYR A 357 -0.49 13.23 5.68
C TYR A 357 -1.46 12.04 5.57
N VAL A 358 -1.91 11.71 4.36
CA VAL A 358 -2.76 10.52 4.13
C VAL A 358 -1.98 9.22 4.38
N MET A 359 -0.75 9.10 3.87
CA MET A 359 0.13 7.96 4.18
C MET A 359 0.43 7.85 5.69
N GLY A 360 0.71 8.99 6.32
CA GLY A 360 0.97 9.10 7.76
C GLY A 360 -0.25 8.75 8.60
N THR A 361 -1.46 9.08 8.14
CA THR A 361 -2.73 8.67 8.78
C THR A 361 -2.89 7.16 8.77
N SER A 362 -2.66 6.54 7.62
CA SER A 362 -2.70 5.08 7.46
C SER A 362 -1.58 4.35 8.23
N SER A 363 -0.62 5.08 8.81
CA SER A 363 0.56 4.55 9.48
C SER A 363 0.91 5.28 10.79
N SER A 364 -0.09 5.78 11.53
CA SER A 364 0.10 6.70 12.66
C SER A 364 0.70 6.09 13.93
N LEU A 365 1.48 5.01 13.81
CA LEU A 365 2.23 4.35 14.88
C LEU A 365 3.51 5.11 15.32
N PHE A 366 3.66 6.37 14.89
CA PHE A 366 4.91 7.13 15.01
C PHE A 366 5.48 7.19 16.43
N ASN A 367 4.65 7.30 17.48
CA ASN A 367 5.17 7.33 18.85
C ASN A 367 5.84 6.01 19.25
N GLN A 368 5.35 4.88 18.73
CA GLN A 368 6.00 3.58 18.95
C GLN A 368 7.35 3.54 18.24
N PHE A 369 7.46 4.11 17.04
CA PHE A 369 8.74 4.28 16.34
C PHE A 369 9.72 5.16 17.13
N LEU A 370 9.26 6.26 17.74
CA LEU A 370 10.10 7.11 18.58
C LEU A 370 10.53 6.44 19.89
N ILE A 371 9.65 5.73 20.58
CA ILE A 371 10.01 5.02 21.81
C ILE A 371 11.14 4.02 21.55
N GLN A 372 11.15 3.38 20.38
CA GLN A 372 12.22 2.45 19.98
C GLN A 372 13.46 3.18 19.46
N ALA A 373 13.30 4.32 18.79
CA ALA A 373 14.39 5.21 18.42
C ALA A 373 14.87 6.01 19.64
N ASN A 374 15.78 5.41 20.43
CA ASN A 374 16.40 6.02 21.62
C ASN A 374 16.46 7.57 21.57
N GLU A 375 15.63 8.25 22.38
CA GLU A 375 15.37 9.71 22.33
C GLU A 375 16.65 10.57 22.29
N SER A 376 17.74 10.06 22.88
CA SER A 376 19.06 10.70 22.88
C SER A 376 19.74 10.80 21.51
N SER A 377 19.22 10.12 20.48
CA SER A 377 19.73 10.13 19.10
C SER A 377 19.03 11.16 18.20
N LEU A 378 17.93 11.77 18.65
CA LEU A 378 17.16 12.72 17.86
C LEU A 378 17.69 14.15 18.05
N PRO A 379 17.78 14.96 16.98
CA PRO A 379 18.15 16.37 17.12
C PRO A 379 17.18 17.14 18.03
N THR A 380 17.67 18.12 18.78
CA THR A 380 16.86 18.84 19.78
C THR A 380 15.63 19.53 19.17
N ILE A 381 15.71 19.96 17.90
CA ILE A 381 14.57 20.53 17.17
C ILE A 381 13.39 19.54 17.06
N VAL A 382 13.69 18.25 17.01
CA VAL A 382 12.75 17.13 16.93
C VAL A 382 12.11 16.93 18.29
N THR A 383 12.92 16.79 19.35
CA THR A 383 12.42 16.64 20.71
C THR A 383 11.63 17.86 21.17
N ASP A 384 11.98 19.08 20.75
CA ASP A 384 11.26 20.31 21.08
C ASP A 384 9.93 20.42 20.33
N ALA A 385 9.91 20.07 19.03
CA ALA A 385 8.67 19.99 18.26
C ALA A 385 7.74 18.93 18.85
N PHE A 386 8.27 17.77 19.24
CA PHE A 386 7.52 16.75 19.96
C PHE A 386 7.00 17.27 21.29
N THR A 387 7.86 17.80 22.16
CA THR A 387 7.47 18.34 23.48
C THR A 387 6.42 19.44 23.35
N ALA A 388 6.47 20.28 22.31
CA ALA A 388 5.45 21.29 22.06
C ALA A 388 4.08 20.72 21.63
N ILE A 389 4.05 19.55 20.99
CA ILE A 389 2.82 18.83 20.59
C ILE A 389 2.30 18.00 21.79
N LEU A 390 3.15 17.14 22.35
CA LEU A 390 3.43 16.95 23.78
C LEU A 390 2.44 17.66 24.73
N ASP A 391 2.82 18.91 25.02
CA ASP A 391 2.21 19.78 26.02
C ASP A 391 0.82 20.31 25.60
N LYS A 392 0.49 20.30 24.31
CA LYS A 392 -0.79 20.83 23.78
C LYS A 392 -1.87 19.77 23.62
N ILE A 393 -1.52 18.54 23.23
CA ILE A 393 -2.46 17.50 22.81
C ILE A 393 -2.66 16.43 23.91
N GLY A 394 -1.74 16.34 24.86
CA GLY A 394 -1.76 15.36 25.95
C GLY A 394 -1.32 13.97 25.49
N PHE A 395 -0.66 13.23 26.38
CA PHE A 395 0.06 11.97 26.05
C PHE A 395 -0.80 10.89 25.36
N ILE A 396 -2.12 10.92 25.58
CA ILE A 396 -3.12 9.93 25.11
C ILE A 396 -3.51 10.14 23.63
N ASN A 397 -3.21 11.30 23.02
CA ASN A 397 -3.67 11.69 21.68
C ASN A 397 -2.53 11.95 20.69
N ASN A 398 -1.36 11.33 20.87
CA ASN A 398 -0.20 11.62 20.03
C ASN A 398 -0.07 10.74 18.79
N ASP A 399 -0.83 9.66 18.71
CA ASP A 399 -0.84 8.66 17.63
C ASP A 399 -2.05 8.83 16.70
N ILE A 400 -2.80 9.93 16.84
CA ILE A 400 -3.94 10.25 15.98
C ILE A 400 -3.57 11.22 14.86
N ALA A 401 -4.09 10.92 13.68
CA ALA A 401 -4.29 11.89 12.63
C ALA A 401 -5.58 12.66 12.91
N GLN A 402 -5.45 13.99 13.06
CA GLN A 402 -6.57 14.88 13.39
C GLN A 402 -7.18 15.49 12.12
N TYR A 403 -8.41 15.10 11.81
CA TYR A 403 -9.20 15.70 10.73
C TYR A 403 -10.17 16.70 11.32
N GLN A 404 -9.79 17.97 11.30
CA GLN A 404 -10.60 19.09 11.77
C GLN A 404 -10.70 20.18 10.69
N PRO A 405 -11.92 20.59 10.28
CA PRO A 405 -13.23 20.12 10.78
C PRO A 405 -13.51 18.65 10.43
N ASN A 406 -14.23 17.95 11.31
CA ASN A 406 -14.72 16.60 11.05
C ASN A 406 -15.71 16.62 9.87
N PRO A 407 -15.39 15.94 8.75
CA PRO A 407 -16.26 15.93 7.58
C PRO A 407 -17.60 15.22 7.81
N PHE A 408 -17.73 14.45 8.89
CA PHE A 408 -18.95 13.74 9.28
C PHE A 408 -19.62 14.32 10.52
N TYR A 409 -19.27 15.54 10.93
CA TYR A 409 -19.93 16.23 12.03
C TYR A 409 -21.42 16.44 11.74
N ALA A 410 -22.27 16.07 12.70
CA ALA A 410 -23.72 16.05 12.61
C ALA A 410 -24.32 15.22 11.46
N PHE A 411 -23.51 14.37 10.81
CA PHE A 411 -23.94 13.47 9.73
C PHE A 411 -24.30 12.09 10.29
N ASN A 412 -25.43 11.50 9.87
CA ASN A 412 -25.91 10.20 10.33
C ASN A 412 -25.91 10.05 11.87
N ASN A 413 -26.46 11.04 12.59
CA ASN A 413 -26.41 11.14 14.06
C ASN A 413 -26.85 9.89 14.84
N GLU A 414 -27.73 9.06 14.26
CA GLU A 414 -28.25 7.86 14.91
C GLU A 414 -27.20 6.74 15.03
N THR A 415 -26.26 6.65 14.10
CA THR A 415 -25.32 5.52 13.99
C THR A 415 -23.84 5.94 13.98
N ASN A 416 -23.55 7.15 13.51
CA ASN A 416 -22.19 7.65 13.37
C ASN A 416 -21.61 8.05 14.74
N ARG A 417 -20.62 7.28 15.20
CA ARG A 417 -19.91 7.48 16.46
C ARG A 417 -19.20 8.83 16.55
N ASN A 418 -18.89 9.45 15.41
CA ASN A 418 -18.19 10.73 15.31
C ASN A 418 -19.13 11.91 15.01
N ALA A 419 -20.45 11.70 14.99
CA ALA A 419 -21.38 12.76 14.60
C ALA A 419 -21.44 13.93 15.61
N GLN A 420 -21.00 13.71 16.86
CA GLN A 420 -21.03 14.71 17.93
C GLN A 420 -19.68 15.39 18.18
N THR A 421 -18.64 15.05 17.39
CA THR A 421 -17.29 15.56 17.58
C THR A 421 -16.89 16.46 16.42
N THR A 422 -16.30 17.61 16.71
CA THR A 422 -15.84 18.54 15.67
C THR A 422 -14.52 18.12 15.02
N GLN A 423 -13.89 17.06 15.53
CA GLN A 423 -12.68 16.42 15.02
C GLN A 423 -12.96 14.93 14.79
N LEU A 424 -12.43 14.40 13.69
CA LEU A 424 -12.36 12.98 13.42
C LEU A 424 -10.93 12.50 13.71
N ASP A 425 -10.82 11.51 14.59
CA ASP A 425 -9.55 10.90 14.96
C ASP A 425 -9.37 9.62 14.16
N LEU A 426 -8.33 9.58 13.33
CA LEU A 426 -7.95 8.41 12.54
C LEU A 426 -6.59 7.89 13.01
N VAL A 427 -6.42 6.57 12.97
CA VAL A 427 -5.17 5.87 13.31
C VAL A 427 -4.76 4.86 12.24
N ASP A 428 -3.62 4.18 12.43
CA ASP A 428 -3.13 3.14 11.52
C ASP A 428 -4.21 2.07 11.30
N GLY A 429 -4.49 1.75 10.03
CA GLY A 429 -5.57 0.83 9.65
C GLY A 429 -5.33 -0.63 10.02
N GLY A 430 -4.16 -0.98 10.55
CA GLY A 430 -3.88 -2.32 11.07
C GLY A 430 -4.15 -2.47 12.58
N GLU A 431 -4.50 -1.40 13.29
CA GLU A 431 -4.65 -1.42 14.76
C GLU A 431 -5.83 -2.26 15.26
N ASP A 432 -6.86 -2.45 14.44
CA ASP A 432 -7.99 -3.34 14.77
C ASP A 432 -7.69 -4.84 14.54
N GLY A 433 -6.47 -5.17 14.11
CA GLY A 433 -6.01 -6.53 13.79
C GLY A 433 -6.21 -6.95 12.34
N GLN A 434 -6.94 -6.18 11.53
CA GLN A 434 -7.10 -6.40 10.08
C GLN A 434 -5.92 -5.81 9.29
N ASN A 435 -4.70 -6.24 9.63
CA ASN A 435 -3.45 -5.71 9.05
C ASN A 435 -3.30 -5.88 7.51
N ILE A 436 -4.15 -6.67 6.85
CA ILE A 436 -4.30 -6.70 5.39
C ILE A 436 -5.55 -5.88 5.02
N PRO A 437 -5.44 -4.86 4.14
CA PRO A 437 -6.52 -3.90 3.84
C PRO A 437 -7.60 -4.51 2.93
N LEU A 438 -8.30 -5.53 3.40
CA LEU A 438 -9.34 -6.25 2.65
C LEU A 438 -10.67 -5.52 2.64
N TYR A 439 -10.92 -4.68 3.65
CA TYR A 439 -12.16 -3.94 3.83
C TYR A 439 -12.68 -3.23 2.56
N PRO A 440 -11.89 -2.41 1.83
CA PRO A 440 -12.35 -1.80 0.59
C PRO A 440 -12.66 -2.82 -0.51
N LEU A 441 -12.00 -3.98 -0.51
CA LEU A 441 -12.08 -4.97 -1.60
C LEU A 441 -13.23 -5.97 -1.42
N ILE A 442 -13.67 -6.22 -0.19
CA ILE A 442 -14.74 -7.18 0.11
C ILE A 442 -16.15 -6.55 0.10
N GLN A 443 -16.25 -5.28 -0.28
CA GLN A 443 -17.54 -4.59 -0.38
C GLN A 443 -18.39 -5.22 -1.49
N PRO A 444 -19.62 -5.72 -1.20
CA PRO A 444 -20.44 -6.40 -2.19
C PRO A 444 -20.68 -5.57 -3.45
N ILE A 445 -20.81 -4.25 -3.29
CA ILE A 445 -21.05 -3.33 -4.40
C ILE A 445 -19.89 -3.21 -5.39
N ARG A 446 -18.66 -3.55 -4.97
CA ARG A 446 -17.50 -3.57 -5.86
C ARG A 446 -17.36 -4.86 -6.65
N GLU A 447 -18.12 -5.91 -6.30
CA GLU A 447 -18.15 -7.21 -6.97
C GLU A 447 -16.74 -7.76 -7.28
N VAL A 448 -15.80 -7.66 -6.33
CA VAL A 448 -14.44 -8.21 -6.50
C VAL A 448 -14.53 -9.74 -6.49
N ASP A 449 -13.90 -10.36 -7.48
CA ASP A 449 -13.94 -11.81 -7.71
C ASP A 449 -12.79 -12.54 -7.03
N VAL A 450 -11.60 -11.95 -7.11
CA VAL A 450 -10.37 -12.52 -6.56
C VAL A 450 -9.55 -11.41 -5.88
N ILE A 451 -8.97 -11.73 -4.73
CA ILE A 451 -8.09 -10.82 -4.00
C ILE A 451 -6.75 -11.50 -3.75
N PHE A 452 -5.66 -10.88 -4.18
CA PHE A 452 -4.32 -11.24 -3.75
C PHE A 452 -3.99 -10.50 -2.45
N ALA A 453 -3.93 -11.24 -1.34
CA ALA A 453 -3.70 -10.73 0.00
C ALA A 453 -2.25 -10.97 0.42
N ILE A 454 -1.42 -9.93 0.32
CA ILE A 454 0.01 -10.00 0.60
C ILE A 454 0.22 -9.67 2.07
N ASP A 455 0.67 -10.66 2.84
CA ASP A 455 0.81 -10.56 4.29
C ASP A 455 2.26 -10.48 4.72
N SER A 456 2.63 -9.35 5.33
CA SER A 456 3.94 -9.08 5.93
C SER A 456 3.85 -8.83 7.43
N SER A 457 2.78 -9.30 8.07
CA SER A 457 2.53 -9.16 9.51
C SER A 457 3.62 -9.84 10.34
N ALA A 458 3.87 -9.29 11.52
CA ALA A 458 4.87 -9.78 12.47
C ALA A 458 4.20 -10.56 13.61
N ASP A 459 3.45 -11.62 13.27
CA ASP A 459 2.52 -12.28 14.20
C ASP A 459 3.19 -13.32 15.11
N THR A 460 4.29 -13.92 14.66
CA THR A 460 4.98 -14.97 15.40
C THR A 460 6.13 -14.42 16.24
N THR A 461 6.68 -15.26 17.12
CA THR A 461 7.88 -14.95 17.92
C THR A 461 9.06 -14.42 17.08
N TYR A 462 9.13 -14.80 15.80
CA TYR A 462 10.17 -14.40 14.87
C TYR A 462 9.64 -13.48 13.76
N PHE A 463 8.57 -12.72 14.00
CA PHE A 463 8.04 -11.68 13.10
C PHE A 463 7.62 -12.17 11.71
N TRP A 464 7.09 -13.39 11.63
CA TRP A 464 6.48 -13.92 10.42
C TRP A 464 4.96 -13.89 10.51
N PRO A 465 4.24 -13.86 9.37
CA PRO A 465 2.79 -13.91 9.37
C PRO A 465 2.29 -15.32 9.70
N ASN A 466 1.15 -15.39 10.41
CA ASN A 466 0.49 -16.67 10.75
C ASN A 466 -1.00 -16.69 10.38
N GLY A 467 -1.46 -15.72 9.57
CA GLY A 467 -2.85 -15.60 9.14
C GLY A 467 -3.75 -14.83 10.11
N THR A 468 -3.19 -14.21 11.17
CA THR A 468 -3.98 -13.47 12.17
C THR A 468 -4.87 -12.40 11.54
N SER A 469 -4.38 -11.68 10.53
CA SER A 469 -5.18 -10.65 9.86
C SER A 469 -6.40 -11.22 9.10
N LEU A 470 -6.26 -12.39 8.46
CA LEU A 470 -7.38 -13.05 7.80
C LEU A 470 -8.40 -13.55 8.82
N VAL A 471 -7.94 -14.05 9.97
CA VAL A 471 -8.81 -14.47 11.07
C VAL A 471 -9.61 -13.26 11.59
N ALA A 472 -8.96 -12.13 11.85
CA ALA A 472 -9.62 -10.90 12.29
C ALA A 472 -10.69 -10.43 11.29
N THR A 473 -10.36 -10.40 9.99
CA THR A 473 -11.30 -10.03 8.92
C THR A 473 -12.50 -11.00 8.87
N HIS A 474 -12.24 -12.30 9.01
CA HIS A 474 -13.29 -13.31 9.07
C HIS A 474 -14.21 -13.09 10.28
N GLU A 475 -13.65 -12.96 11.48
CA GLU A 475 -14.41 -12.71 12.72
C GLU A 475 -15.26 -11.44 12.62
N ARG A 476 -14.69 -10.37 12.05
CA ARG A 476 -15.41 -9.12 11.82
C ARG A 476 -16.60 -9.31 10.88
N SER A 477 -16.42 -10.08 9.80
CA SER A 477 -17.51 -10.37 8.85
C SER A 477 -18.68 -11.14 9.48
N GLN A 478 -18.44 -11.88 10.58
CA GLN A 478 -19.50 -12.58 11.32
C GLN A 478 -20.28 -11.65 12.26
N ASN A 479 -19.79 -10.44 12.52
CA ASN A 479 -20.47 -9.48 13.36
C ASN A 479 -21.55 -8.71 12.57
N ALA A 480 -22.79 -9.14 12.71
CA ALA A 480 -23.95 -8.58 12.00
C ALA A 480 -24.16 -7.07 12.19
N THR A 481 -23.63 -6.47 13.27
CA THR A 481 -23.79 -5.02 13.53
C THR A 481 -22.84 -4.14 12.72
N ILE A 482 -21.67 -4.66 12.34
CA ILE A 482 -20.62 -3.88 11.67
C ILE A 482 -20.28 -4.42 10.28
N ALA A 483 -20.53 -5.69 10.01
CA ALA A 483 -20.25 -6.29 8.71
C ALA A 483 -21.06 -5.64 7.57
N ASN A 484 -22.24 -5.09 7.85
CA ASN A 484 -23.08 -4.35 6.89
C ASN A 484 -23.24 -5.03 5.52
N GLY A 485 -23.42 -6.35 5.51
CA GLY A 485 -23.58 -7.15 4.28
C GLY A 485 -22.28 -7.63 3.63
N THR A 486 -21.10 -7.31 4.19
CA THR A 486 -19.83 -7.89 3.76
C THR A 486 -19.77 -9.39 4.11
N ALA A 487 -19.33 -10.19 3.15
CA ALA A 487 -19.09 -11.62 3.32
C ALA A 487 -17.59 -11.91 3.14
N PHE A 488 -17.09 -12.88 3.89
CA PHE A 488 -15.68 -13.28 3.85
C PHE A 488 -15.58 -14.81 3.94
N PRO A 489 -14.62 -15.46 3.25
CA PRO A 489 -14.52 -16.91 3.32
C PRO A 489 -14.19 -17.38 4.74
N SER A 490 -14.48 -18.65 5.04
CA SER A 490 -14.03 -19.28 6.27
C SER A 490 -12.50 -19.34 6.34
N ILE A 491 -11.96 -18.99 7.49
CA ILE A 491 -10.51 -18.95 7.75
C ILE A 491 -10.22 -19.82 9.00
N PRO A 492 -9.25 -20.74 8.96
CA PRO A 492 -8.86 -21.50 10.13
C PRO A 492 -8.08 -20.63 11.13
N GLY A 493 -8.03 -21.06 12.40
CA GLY A 493 -7.20 -20.41 13.41
C GLY A 493 -5.70 -20.51 13.12
N GLN A 494 -4.91 -19.68 13.81
CA GLN A 494 -3.48 -19.46 13.59
C GLN A 494 -2.65 -20.75 13.70
N ASN A 495 -2.91 -21.59 14.72
CA ASN A 495 -2.20 -22.87 14.87
C ASN A 495 -2.37 -23.76 13.62
N THR A 496 -3.58 -23.80 13.07
CA THR A 496 -3.86 -24.57 11.84
C THR A 496 -3.16 -23.96 10.62
N PHE A 497 -3.13 -22.62 10.50
CA PHE A 497 -2.35 -21.96 9.46
C PHE A 497 -0.89 -22.43 9.43
N VAL A 498 -0.27 -22.43 10.61
CA VAL A 498 1.14 -22.78 10.76
C VAL A 498 1.37 -24.28 10.57
N ASN A 499 0.58 -25.13 11.25
CA ASN A 499 0.72 -26.58 11.20
C ASN A 499 0.52 -27.16 9.80
N LEU A 500 -0.43 -26.62 9.03
CA LEU A 500 -0.67 -27.03 7.64
C LEU A 500 0.25 -26.33 6.62
N GLY A 501 1.14 -25.45 7.09
CA GLY A 501 2.06 -24.68 6.27
C GLY A 501 1.37 -23.71 5.32
N LEU A 502 0.17 -23.22 5.65
CA LEU A 502 -0.56 -22.21 4.87
C LEU A 502 0.16 -20.86 4.89
N ASN A 503 1.02 -20.63 5.89
CA ASN A 503 1.89 -19.46 6.00
C ASN A 503 3.30 -19.67 5.40
N LYS A 504 3.56 -20.79 4.71
CA LYS A 504 4.84 -21.10 4.03
C LYS A 504 4.77 -20.97 2.51
N ARG A 505 3.55 -20.88 1.96
CA ARG A 505 3.27 -20.87 0.52
C ARG A 505 1.96 -20.15 0.26
N PRO A 506 1.69 -19.73 -0.99
CA PRO A 506 0.37 -19.29 -1.40
C PRO A 506 -0.72 -20.27 -0.96
N SER A 507 -1.83 -19.78 -0.45
CA SER A 507 -2.97 -20.59 0.02
C SER A 507 -4.28 -19.92 -0.37
N PHE A 508 -5.29 -20.70 -0.78
CA PHE A 508 -6.54 -20.17 -1.32
C PHE A 508 -7.70 -20.41 -0.34
N PHE A 509 -8.55 -19.39 -0.16
CA PHE A 509 -9.73 -19.42 0.70
C PHE A 509 -10.98 -19.00 -0.05
N GLY A 510 -12.10 -19.68 0.20
CA GLY A 510 -13.34 -19.44 -0.52
C GLY A 510 -13.37 -20.04 -1.92
N CYS A 511 -12.66 -21.14 -2.19
CA CYS A 511 -12.58 -21.69 -3.55
C CYS A 511 -13.94 -22.09 -4.15
N ASP A 512 -14.83 -22.66 -3.34
CA ASP A 512 -16.21 -22.94 -3.74
C ASP A 512 -17.14 -21.78 -3.34
N PRO A 513 -17.68 -21.02 -4.32
CA PRO A 513 -18.64 -19.94 -4.04
C PRO A 513 -19.90 -20.45 -3.33
N SER A 514 -20.27 -21.72 -3.52
CA SER A 514 -21.50 -22.33 -2.99
C SER A 514 -21.45 -22.52 -1.48
N ASN A 515 -20.25 -22.50 -0.88
CA ASN A 515 -20.06 -22.61 0.57
C ASN A 515 -20.22 -21.26 1.29
N SER A 516 -20.49 -20.17 0.56
CA SER A 516 -20.72 -18.85 1.14
C SER A 516 -22.21 -18.48 1.16
N THR A 517 -22.61 -17.71 2.17
CA THR A 517 -23.99 -17.19 2.31
C THR A 517 -24.27 -15.94 1.47
N GLY A 518 -23.25 -15.38 0.81
CA GLY A 518 -23.33 -14.23 -0.07
C GLY A 518 -22.17 -14.18 -1.08
N PRO A 519 -22.11 -13.15 -1.93
CA PRO A 519 -21.00 -12.94 -2.85
C PRO A 519 -19.69 -12.79 -2.09
N THR A 520 -18.80 -13.77 -2.21
CA THR A 520 -17.51 -13.81 -1.51
C THR A 520 -16.37 -13.96 -2.53
N PRO A 521 -15.33 -13.10 -2.48
CA PRO A 521 -14.17 -13.25 -3.35
C PRO A 521 -13.39 -14.53 -3.03
N LEU A 522 -12.67 -15.04 -4.03
CA LEU A 522 -11.59 -15.99 -3.79
C LEU A 522 -10.39 -15.22 -3.22
N VAL A 523 -9.93 -15.57 -2.02
CA VAL A 523 -8.78 -14.92 -1.39
C VAL A 523 -7.54 -15.78 -1.62
N ILE A 524 -6.55 -15.20 -2.30
CA ILE A 524 -5.22 -15.77 -2.55
C ILE A 524 -4.27 -15.17 -1.52
N TYR A 525 -4.02 -15.89 -0.44
CA TYR A 525 -3.14 -15.48 0.63
C TYR A 525 -1.67 -15.72 0.24
N ILE A 526 -0.87 -14.66 0.25
CA ILE A 526 0.55 -14.66 -0.11
C ILE A 526 1.36 -14.21 1.13
N PRO A 527 1.80 -15.16 1.98
CA PRO A 527 2.56 -14.83 3.18
C PRO A 527 4.02 -14.48 2.86
N ASN A 528 4.57 -13.48 3.53
CA ASN A 528 6.00 -13.28 3.60
C ASN A 528 6.67 -14.55 4.15
N ALA A 529 7.66 -15.07 3.43
CA ALA A 529 8.38 -16.28 3.78
C ALA A 529 9.83 -16.20 3.28
N PRO A 530 10.80 -16.88 3.92
CA PRO A 530 12.20 -16.77 3.54
C PRO A 530 12.50 -17.66 2.33
N TYR A 531 12.40 -17.11 1.12
CA TYR A 531 12.83 -17.82 -0.10
C TYR A 531 14.34 -17.80 -0.22
N ILE A 532 14.89 -16.60 -0.20
CA ILE A 532 16.33 -16.33 -0.37
C ILE A 532 16.90 -15.43 0.72
N TYR A 533 16.05 -14.74 1.47
CA TYR A 533 16.45 -13.77 2.49
C TYR A 533 15.46 -13.77 3.67
N GLN A 534 15.97 -13.48 4.88
CA GLN A 534 15.16 -13.32 6.10
C GLN A 534 14.54 -11.92 6.11
N SER A 535 13.44 -11.77 5.38
CA SER A 535 12.69 -10.52 5.23
C SER A 535 11.82 -10.16 6.43
N ASN A 536 11.81 -10.95 7.50
CA ASN A 536 11.11 -10.72 8.77
C ASN A 536 11.82 -9.69 9.68
N VAL A 537 12.36 -8.63 9.09
CA VAL A 537 13.00 -7.51 9.80
C VAL A 537 11.99 -6.79 10.71
N SER A 538 12.46 -6.05 11.72
CA SER A 538 11.54 -5.39 12.66
C SER A 538 10.68 -4.35 11.93
N THR A 539 9.46 -4.16 12.41
CA THR A 539 8.59 -3.07 11.93
C THR A 539 9.22 -1.70 12.20
N PHE A 540 10.04 -1.61 13.24
CA PHE A 540 10.61 -0.37 13.77
C PHE A 540 12.04 -0.08 13.31
N ASP A 541 12.61 -0.93 12.46
CA ASP A 541 13.95 -0.69 11.91
C ASP A 541 13.91 0.60 11.05
N PRO A 542 14.72 1.63 11.37
CA PRO A 542 14.56 2.96 10.78
C PRO A 542 15.34 3.14 9.47
N SER A 543 16.23 2.21 9.14
CA SER A 543 17.10 2.26 7.96
C SER A 543 17.52 0.87 7.48
N TYR A 544 17.84 0.78 6.19
CA TYR A 544 18.31 -0.43 5.51
C TYR A 544 19.37 -0.04 4.49
N ASN A 545 20.48 -0.78 4.42
CA ASN A 545 21.42 -0.59 3.33
C ASN A 545 20.80 -1.05 1.99
N ALA A 546 21.35 -0.57 0.87
CA ALA A 546 20.81 -0.85 -0.46
C ALA A 546 20.76 -2.36 -0.79
N THR A 547 21.75 -3.14 -0.34
CA THR A 547 21.80 -4.59 -0.56
C THR A 547 20.65 -5.30 0.16
N GLU A 548 20.46 -5.01 1.45
CA GLU A 548 19.39 -5.57 2.27
C GLU A 548 18.01 -5.17 1.74
N ARG A 549 17.82 -3.88 1.43
CA ARG A 549 16.59 -3.37 0.77
C ARG A 549 16.28 -4.17 -0.49
N ASN A 550 17.26 -4.35 -1.37
CA ASN A 550 17.07 -5.06 -2.64
C ASN A 550 16.79 -6.56 -2.41
N LEU A 551 17.44 -7.20 -1.44
CA LEU A 551 17.21 -8.61 -1.10
C LEU A 551 15.82 -8.85 -0.51
N ILE A 552 15.26 -7.91 0.27
CA ILE A 552 13.88 -8.01 0.77
C ILE A 552 12.88 -7.91 -0.41
N ILE A 553 13.10 -6.97 -1.35
CA ILE A 553 12.27 -6.86 -2.56
C ILE A 553 12.37 -8.14 -3.40
N GLU A 554 13.58 -8.64 -3.64
CA GLU A 554 13.80 -9.87 -4.41
C GLU A 554 13.20 -11.10 -3.73
N ASN A 555 13.25 -11.17 -2.39
CA ASN A 555 12.57 -12.22 -1.65
C ASN A 555 11.05 -12.15 -1.84
N GLY A 556 10.45 -10.96 -1.74
CA GLY A 556 9.01 -10.77 -2.01
C GLY A 556 8.62 -11.14 -3.45
N TYR A 557 9.49 -10.85 -4.43
CA TYR A 557 9.32 -11.28 -5.81
C TYR A 557 9.33 -12.81 -5.93
N ASN A 558 10.25 -13.48 -5.25
CA ASN A 558 10.33 -14.95 -5.23
C ASN A 558 9.12 -15.57 -4.51
N VAL A 559 8.61 -14.97 -3.43
CA VAL A 559 7.36 -15.39 -2.78
C VAL A 559 6.19 -15.34 -3.78
N ALA A 560 6.05 -14.22 -4.50
CA ALA A 560 4.97 -14.02 -5.46
C ALA A 560 5.01 -14.99 -6.65
N THR A 561 6.20 -15.44 -7.04
CA THR A 561 6.42 -16.28 -8.23
C THR A 561 6.70 -17.74 -7.89
N MET A 562 6.64 -18.13 -6.61
CA MET A 562 7.07 -19.46 -6.15
C MET A 562 8.51 -19.80 -6.61
N GLY A 563 9.40 -18.80 -6.48
CA GLY A 563 10.78 -18.84 -6.91
C GLY A 563 10.89 -18.98 -8.43
N ASN A 564 10.25 -18.10 -9.20
CA ASN A 564 10.20 -18.19 -10.67
C ASN A 564 9.65 -19.54 -11.15
N SER A 565 8.63 -20.05 -10.45
CA SER A 565 8.02 -21.37 -10.66
C SER A 565 8.97 -22.57 -10.49
N THR A 566 10.11 -22.39 -9.83
CA THR A 566 11.03 -23.51 -9.52
C THR A 566 10.53 -24.38 -8.38
N ILE A 567 9.77 -23.81 -7.44
CA ILE A 567 9.14 -24.56 -6.34
C ILE A 567 7.89 -25.30 -6.83
N ASP A 568 7.09 -24.64 -7.67
CA ASP A 568 5.94 -25.25 -8.32
C ASP A 568 5.79 -24.74 -9.77
N PRO A 569 6.08 -25.60 -10.77
CA PRO A 569 5.96 -25.23 -12.19
C PRO A 569 4.54 -24.84 -12.63
N GLU A 570 3.51 -25.30 -11.92
CA GLU A 570 2.11 -25.01 -12.25
C GLU A 570 1.58 -23.75 -11.55
N TRP A 571 2.38 -23.10 -10.70
CA TRP A 571 1.96 -21.90 -9.98
C TRP A 571 1.35 -20.82 -10.90
N PRO A 572 1.95 -20.46 -12.06
CA PRO A 572 1.36 -19.47 -12.96
C PRO A 572 -0.01 -19.90 -13.50
N THR A 573 -0.17 -21.18 -13.86
CA THR A 573 -1.47 -21.76 -14.24
C THR A 573 -2.49 -21.60 -13.11
N CYS A 574 -2.09 -21.83 -11.86
CA CYS A 574 -2.98 -21.73 -10.70
C CYS A 574 -3.38 -20.29 -10.38
N VAL A 575 -2.49 -19.31 -10.60
CA VAL A 575 -2.84 -17.88 -10.56
C VAL A 575 -3.87 -17.56 -11.64
N ALA A 576 -3.69 -18.06 -12.86
CA ALA A 576 -4.63 -17.87 -13.96
C ALA A 576 -6.03 -18.43 -13.62
N CYS A 577 -6.05 -19.65 -13.10
CA CYS A 577 -7.27 -20.34 -12.68
C CYS A 577 -7.98 -19.61 -11.53
N ALA A 578 -7.23 -19.08 -10.57
CA ALA A 578 -7.78 -18.24 -9.52
C ALA A 578 -8.45 -16.98 -10.09
N VAL A 579 -7.78 -16.30 -11.03
CA VAL A 579 -8.29 -15.08 -11.69
C VAL A 579 -9.63 -15.33 -12.38
N ILE A 580 -9.77 -16.43 -13.14
CA ILE A 580 -11.01 -16.71 -13.87
C ILE A 580 -12.08 -17.45 -13.05
N SER A 581 -11.76 -17.90 -11.83
CA SER A 581 -12.60 -18.81 -11.02
C SER A 581 -14.05 -18.36 -10.88
N ARG A 582 -14.28 -17.13 -10.41
CA ARG A 582 -15.63 -16.58 -10.23
C ARG A 582 -16.33 -16.28 -11.55
N SER A 583 -15.59 -15.87 -12.57
CA SER A 583 -16.14 -15.68 -13.90
C SER A 583 -16.69 -17.00 -14.46
N LEU A 584 -15.95 -18.11 -14.30
CA LEU A 584 -16.41 -19.44 -14.71
C LEU A 584 -17.70 -19.82 -13.98
N TYR A 585 -17.77 -19.57 -12.67
CA TYR A 585 -18.97 -19.81 -11.86
C TYR A 585 -20.16 -18.97 -12.33
N LYS A 586 -19.99 -17.66 -12.47
CA LYS A 586 -21.05 -16.71 -12.88
C LYS A 586 -21.59 -17.00 -14.28
N THR A 587 -20.77 -17.56 -15.17
CA THR A 587 -21.15 -17.92 -16.54
C THR A 587 -21.60 -19.38 -16.69
N ASN A 588 -21.60 -20.16 -15.60
CA ASN A 588 -21.84 -21.60 -15.61
C ASN A 588 -20.94 -22.34 -16.63
N THR A 589 -19.69 -21.88 -16.77
CA THR A 589 -18.68 -22.51 -17.60
C THR A 589 -18.00 -23.62 -16.79
N THR A 590 -17.85 -24.80 -17.38
CA THR A 590 -17.15 -25.93 -16.75
C THR A 590 -15.73 -25.54 -16.37
N VAL A 591 -15.36 -25.79 -15.11
CA VAL A 591 -14.01 -25.55 -14.62
C VAL A 591 -13.03 -26.50 -15.34
N PRO A 592 -11.95 -25.98 -15.98
CA PRO A 592 -10.96 -26.84 -16.62
C PRO A 592 -10.26 -27.77 -15.63
N ASP A 593 -9.88 -28.98 -16.06
CA ASP A 593 -9.19 -29.96 -15.20
C ASP A 593 -7.90 -29.40 -14.60
N ALA A 594 -7.15 -28.59 -15.35
CA ALA A 594 -5.96 -27.89 -14.85
C ALA A 594 -6.30 -26.97 -13.67
N CYS A 595 -7.44 -26.28 -13.72
CA CYS A 595 -7.90 -25.43 -12.63
C CYS A 595 -8.42 -26.23 -11.44
N THR A 596 -9.11 -27.35 -11.67
CA THR A 596 -9.49 -28.28 -10.60
C THR A 596 -8.25 -28.78 -9.85
N ALA A 597 -7.19 -29.17 -10.56
CA ALA A 597 -5.94 -29.61 -9.93
C ALA A 597 -5.25 -28.49 -9.12
N CYS A 598 -5.34 -27.24 -9.59
CA CYS A 598 -4.86 -26.08 -8.83
C CYS A 598 -5.68 -25.85 -7.56
N PHE A 599 -7.00 -25.95 -7.62
CA PHE A 599 -7.85 -25.80 -6.45
C PHE A 599 -7.62 -26.94 -5.44
N ASP A 600 -7.48 -28.19 -5.89
CA ASP A 600 -7.14 -29.32 -5.00
C ASP A 600 -5.79 -29.12 -4.27
N ARG A 601 -4.85 -28.41 -4.90
CA ARG A 601 -3.51 -28.15 -4.35
C ARG A 601 -3.48 -27.00 -3.35
N TYR A 602 -4.15 -25.89 -3.67
CA TYR A 602 -3.99 -24.62 -2.96
C TYR A 602 -5.16 -24.28 -2.04
N CYS A 603 -6.35 -24.84 -2.28
CA CYS A 603 -7.50 -24.55 -1.46
C CYS A 603 -7.40 -25.23 -0.11
N TRP A 604 -7.57 -24.44 0.95
CA TRP A 604 -7.81 -25.01 2.26
C TRP A 604 -9.15 -25.76 2.25
N ASN A 605 -9.11 -27.03 2.66
CA ASN A 605 -10.23 -27.97 2.52
C ASN A 605 -11.05 -28.14 3.82
N GLY A 606 -10.83 -27.30 4.83
CA GLY A 606 -11.50 -27.40 6.12
C GLY A 606 -10.74 -28.22 7.18
N THR A 607 -9.60 -28.82 6.84
CA THR A 607 -8.78 -29.56 7.82
C THR A 607 -8.28 -28.63 8.93
N LEU A 608 -8.38 -29.09 10.18
CA LEU A 608 -7.92 -28.36 11.36
C LEU A 608 -6.79 -29.11 12.07
N ASP A 609 -5.78 -28.35 12.49
CA ASP A 609 -4.74 -28.79 13.42
C ASP A 609 -4.48 -27.66 14.42
N THR A 610 -5.02 -27.80 15.62
CA THR A 610 -4.98 -26.76 16.65
C THR A 610 -3.83 -26.95 17.64
N SER A 611 -2.91 -27.88 17.39
CA SER A 611 -1.76 -28.11 18.26
C SER A 611 -0.84 -26.89 18.33
N ASP A 612 -0.24 -26.67 19.50
CA ASP A 612 0.68 -25.54 19.70
C ASP A 612 1.92 -25.70 18.82
N VAL A 613 2.32 -24.61 18.17
CA VAL A 613 3.42 -24.61 17.20
C VAL A 613 4.19 -23.31 17.24
N VAL A 614 5.52 -23.43 17.13
CA VAL A 614 6.42 -22.29 16.93
C VAL A 614 6.81 -22.25 15.46
N TYR A 615 6.68 -21.09 14.85
CA TYR A 615 7.02 -20.91 13.44
C TYR A 615 8.40 -20.26 13.29
N ASP A 616 9.39 -21.10 12.98
CA ASP A 616 10.77 -20.72 12.66
C ASP A 616 11.17 -21.39 11.34
N PRO A 617 10.87 -20.78 10.18
CA PRO A 617 11.10 -21.40 8.88
C PRO A 617 12.56 -21.33 8.42
N ALA A 618 13.03 -22.41 7.82
CA ALA A 618 14.25 -22.42 7.02
C ALA A 618 14.01 -21.78 5.63
N TYR A 619 15.09 -21.43 4.93
CA TYR A 619 15.02 -20.94 3.55
C TYR A 619 14.38 -21.96 2.61
N ILE A 620 13.48 -21.50 1.73
CA ILE A 620 12.73 -22.36 0.80
C ILE A 620 13.55 -22.71 -0.45
N VAL A 621 14.24 -21.74 -1.04
CA VAL A 621 15.09 -21.95 -2.25
C VAL A 621 16.55 -22.11 -1.82
N GLY A 622 17.04 -21.18 -1.02
CA GLY A 622 18.42 -21.16 -0.55
C GLY A 622 18.89 -19.74 -0.22
N GLU A 623 19.73 -19.61 0.80
CA GLU A 623 20.21 -18.31 1.28
C GLU A 623 21.08 -17.61 0.24
N VAL A 624 20.79 -16.33 0.01
CA VAL A 624 21.71 -15.41 -0.65
C VAL A 624 22.34 -14.54 0.44
N SER A 625 23.64 -14.70 0.65
CA SER A 625 24.37 -13.89 1.62
C SER A 625 24.41 -12.43 1.16
N ALA A 626 23.94 -11.51 1.99
CA ALA A 626 24.28 -10.09 1.86
C ALA A 626 25.78 -9.95 2.15
N SER A 627 26.65 -10.05 1.13
CA SER A 627 28.08 -9.80 1.31
C SER A 627 28.25 -8.35 1.72
N SER A 628 28.64 -8.14 2.97
CA SER A 628 28.72 -6.83 3.55
C SER A 628 30.14 -6.27 3.37
N ASP A 629 30.24 -5.10 2.72
CA ASP A 629 31.28 -4.13 3.06
C ASP A 629 31.09 -3.58 4.51
N ALA A 630 30.09 -4.08 5.25
CA ALA A 630 29.83 -3.78 6.67
C ALA A 630 30.69 -4.58 7.67
N ALA A 631 31.80 -5.20 7.24
CA ALA A 631 32.79 -5.72 8.18
C ALA A 631 33.60 -4.61 8.91
N ALA A 632 33.40 -3.33 8.57
CA ALA A 632 34.19 -2.24 9.13
C ALA A 632 33.57 -1.47 10.31
N LEU A 633 32.27 -1.56 10.60
CA LEU A 633 31.66 -0.82 11.72
C LEU A 633 30.53 -1.62 12.40
N GLY A 634 30.86 -2.25 13.54
CA GLY A 634 29.88 -2.62 14.56
C GLY A 634 29.66 -4.11 14.78
N GLY A 635 30.65 -4.80 15.34
CA GLY A 635 30.48 -6.17 15.86
C GLY A 635 29.63 -6.21 17.13
N ASN A 636 28.58 -7.03 17.10
CA ASN A 636 28.12 -7.94 18.16
C ASN A 636 26.71 -8.46 17.81
N ARG A 637 26.62 -9.31 16.78
CA ARG A 637 25.47 -10.21 16.63
C ARG A 637 25.79 -11.47 17.42
N PHE A 638 25.43 -11.51 18.71
CA PHE A 638 25.19 -12.72 19.52
C PHE A 638 25.04 -12.30 20.99
N THR A 639 23.85 -11.84 21.38
CA THR A 639 23.18 -12.05 22.70
C THR A 639 22.02 -11.08 22.84
N SER A 640 20.80 -11.55 22.63
CA SER A 640 19.62 -11.00 23.31
C SER A 640 18.65 -12.15 23.56
N ILE A 641 18.83 -12.74 24.74
CA ILE A 641 17.96 -13.73 25.37
C ILE A 641 16.83 -12.95 26.05
N ILE A 642 15.58 -13.31 25.72
CA ILE A 642 14.34 -13.23 26.51
C ILE A 642 14.01 -11.87 27.16
N VAL A 643 13.02 -11.19 26.58
CA VAL A 643 11.87 -10.67 27.34
C VAL A 643 10.60 -10.97 26.53
N ALA A 644 10.06 -12.16 26.72
CA ALA A 644 8.63 -12.41 26.53
C ALA A 644 7.95 -12.24 27.89
N VAL A 645 6.68 -11.83 27.86
CA VAL A 645 5.75 -11.56 28.99
C VAL A 645 5.68 -10.09 29.45
N ALA A 646 4.77 -9.31 28.84
CA ALA A 646 3.67 -8.60 29.53
C ALA A 646 2.89 -7.70 28.56
N ALA A 647 1.93 -8.26 27.82
CA ALA A 647 0.80 -7.51 27.25
C ALA A 647 -0.46 -8.39 27.26
N ALA A 648 -0.75 -8.97 28.44
CA ALA A 648 -1.99 -9.69 28.71
C ALA A 648 -2.23 -9.68 30.23
N ALA A 649 -2.72 -8.55 30.75
CA ALA A 649 -3.54 -8.44 31.98
C ALA A 649 -3.56 -6.98 32.47
N PHE A 650 -4.62 -6.24 32.16
CA PHE A 650 -5.24 -5.28 33.08
C PHE A 650 -6.70 -5.07 32.69
N VAL A 651 -7.50 -6.12 32.92
CA VAL A 651 -8.90 -5.98 33.29
C VAL A 651 -9.00 -6.61 34.68
N VAL A 652 -9.77 -5.97 35.57
CA VAL A 652 -10.05 -6.34 36.97
C VAL A 652 -9.19 -5.60 38.03
N PHE A 653 -9.54 -4.35 38.33
CA PHE A 653 -10.20 -3.94 39.60
C PHE A 653 -10.38 -2.40 39.67
N ALA A 654 -11.59 -2.00 40.10
CA ALA A 654 -12.12 -0.65 40.38
C ALA A 654 -12.61 0.17 39.17
#